data_AF-A0A8T4TNL2-F1
#
_entry.id   AF-A0A8T4TNL2-F1
#
_cell.length_a   1.000
_cell.length_b   1.000
_cell.length_c   1.000
_cell.angle_alpha   90.00
_cell.angle_beta   90.00
_cell.angle_gamma   90.00
#
_symmetry.space_group_name_H-M   'P 1'
#
loop_
_entity.id
_entity.type
_entity.pdbx_description
1 polymer ?
#
loop_
_entity_poly.entity_id
_entity_poly.type
_entity_poly.pdbx_seq_one_letter_code
_entity_poly.pdbx_strand_id
1 'polypeptide(L)'
;MPEKIQEVLWMGDVQEVRRAQIPFCKDYVLYQESKDGTFIPYKKAGIRIDSRIDRGTLPAHLYIRKRDTVAILGETQERFNAQLKEDLISGDPERVKATFTTIVRETLAEPRGSSYEVLSRTIDYMIDGFLRDPNVMMNLVNMASADRYDTTIHGVNTCILTLGCYLKNDFKRQETKQGGIAALFHDIGKIKGENLLENQIMSNLNLIYFTSGNVMISWQSSDNNVLNKYTGKITRPKNGEGNKEVTLTATLSKGAVSDTKTFTLIVLEETKSDQRAVQDALNLLILSSILNGQNENSVTSNLNLIKSGNDNTKISWSSSNKNIIENSGSVSRPTFDSPVTLTATVSKGAASASKSFTLIVLGTTDLDELAVSQAKLDLTETKILNGNVEREKIISDVKLPTSLENHPGTSISWSSSNTSVIALNGSVARDINEDKQVSLTATLTRNSASATKSFELTVKKQVAPATIVAGTVEVNPDVDEVLIDNSNAADLQEVSVPASVSEDQPVTLNLNSLVDQSTKELTTQNTLTLSRETSSLSYTVEIPTGTKIKGEPDWNGLITLPTIKAEPSATVSGTPTVVIEVGSSTVKLTFDKATKLTLPGQAGKNAGYVLNGVFTAINACIDSEIADPNTMPAEGDCLTSSGSDMIIWTKHFTEFVSYTPTSSGGSSGTVSDDNTGGGAPSPITGTGLVGARGSGGGGGARTGAAVRAETESNQAETGAEEGEGIGDVTGAVTGTTSKSSIILTSVVVGLAIVGLAFQIFSRKLRFKKNGIF
;
A
#
# COMPACT_ATOMS: atom_id res chain seq x y z
N MET A 1 56.00 1.16 10.97
CA MET A 1 54.85 0.79 11.83
C MET A 1 54.08 -0.28 11.07
N PRO A 2 53.79 -1.47 11.62
CA PRO A 2 53.08 -2.46 10.83
C PRO A 2 51.60 -2.04 10.74
N GLU A 3 51.14 -1.79 9.52
CA GLU A 3 49.73 -1.70 9.17
C GLU A 3 49.04 -2.99 9.61
N LYS A 4 48.07 -2.88 10.53
CA LYS A 4 47.21 -4.00 10.88
C LYS A 4 46.35 -4.32 9.66
N ILE A 5 46.66 -5.43 9.00
CA ILE A 5 45.82 -6.10 8.00
C ILE A 5 44.39 -6.16 8.58
N GLN A 6 43.45 -5.43 7.96
CA GLN A 6 42.04 -5.59 8.27
C GLN A 6 41.60 -6.97 7.77
N GLU A 7 41.15 -7.81 8.70
CA GLU A 7 40.64 -9.14 8.42
C GLU A 7 39.33 -9.01 7.62
N VAL A 8 39.38 -9.38 6.33
CA VAL A 8 38.23 -9.40 5.43
C VAL A 8 37.42 -10.67 5.70
N LEU A 9 36.16 -10.51 6.09
CA LEU A 9 35.25 -11.61 6.39
C LEU A 9 34.25 -11.81 5.25
N TRP A 10 33.86 -13.05 4.99
CA TRP A 10 32.89 -13.43 3.96
C TRP A 10 31.62 -14.02 4.59
N MET A 11 30.56 -14.20 3.81
CA MET A 11 29.25 -14.72 4.27
C MET A 11 29.35 -16.09 4.97
N GLY A 12 30.39 -16.87 4.65
CA GLY A 12 30.72 -18.13 5.32
C GLY A 12 31.11 -17.98 6.80
N ASP A 13 31.62 -16.81 7.20
CA ASP A 13 32.27 -16.56 8.49
C ASP A 13 31.42 -15.77 9.49
N VAL A 14 30.31 -15.18 9.02
CA VAL A 14 29.42 -14.31 9.80
C VAL A 14 27.98 -14.80 9.82
N GLN A 15 27.23 -14.40 10.84
CA GLN A 15 25.81 -14.67 11.04
C GLN A 15 25.12 -13.34 11.29
N GLU A 16 23.95 -13.17 10.68
CA GLU A 16 23.13 -11.99 10.95
C GLU A 16 22.62 -12.00 12.40
N VAL A 17 22.71 -10.85 13.05
CA VAL A 17 22.28 -10.56 14.41
C VAL A 17 20.86 -10.02 14.36
N ARG A 18 19.92 -10.75 14.98
CA ARG A 18 18.53 -10.30 15.08
C ARG A 18 18.40 -9.08 15.96
N ARG A 19 17.40 -8.24 15.70
CA ARG A 19 17.17 -6.99 16.43
C ARG A 19 17.08 -7.17 17.95
N ALA A 20 16.43 -8.25 18.38
CA ALA A 20 16.33 -8.69 19.77
C ALA A 20 17.70 -8.97 20.44
N GLN A 21 18.71 -9.36 19.67
CA GLN A 21 20.07 -9.69 20.13
C GLN A 21 21.00 -8.47 20.18
N ILE A 22 20.68 -7.41 19.42
CA ILE A 22 21.53 -6.23 19.26
C ILE A 22 21.88 -5.52 20.58
N PRO A 23 20.97 -5.35 21.57
CA PRO A 23 21.31 -4.78 22.87
C PRO A 23 22.44 -5.54 23.59
N PHE A 24 22.59 -6.83 23.31
CA PHE A 24 23.53 -7.74 23.98
C PHE A 24 24.86 -7.87 23.23
N CYS A 25 24.97 -7.23 22.07
CA CYS A 25 26.19 -7.29 21.28
C CYS A 25 27.29 -6.35 21.79
N LYS A 26 27.21 -5.82 23.03
CA LYS A 26 28.11 -4.77 23.56
C LYS A 26 29.59 -5.15 23.43
N ASP A 27 29.97 -6.34 23.84
CA ASP A 27 31.37 -6.75 23.90
C ASP A 27 31.87 -7.39 22.61
N TYR A 28 31.05 -7.36 21.55
CA TYR A 28 31.34 -7.96 20.27
C TYR A 28 31.44 -6.93 19.15
N VAL A 29 32.22 -7.28 18.13
CA VAL A 29 32.27 -6.50 16.90
C VAL A 29 31.03 -6.84 16.09
N LEU A 30 30.24 -5.83 15.78
CA LEU A 30 29.17 -5.95 14.79
C LEU A 30 29.72 -5.50 13.44
N TYR A 31 29.38 -6.25 12.42
CA TYR A 31 29.73 -6.03 11.05
C TYR A 31 28.50 -5.60 10.27
N GLN A 32 28.71 -4.88 9.20
CA GLN A 32 27.72 -4.63 8.17
C GLN A 32 28.28 -5.21 6.87
N GLU A 33 27.40 -5.69 6.02
CA GLU A 33 27.79 -6.10 4.67
C GLU A 33 28.17 -4.86 3.86
N SER A 34 29.33 -4.91 3.23
CA SER A 34 29.82 -3.93 2.27
C SER A 34 29.29 -4.28 0.87
N LYS A 35 29.33 -3.32 -0.05
CA LYS A 35 28.82 -3.48 -1.43
C LYS A 35 29.49 -4.63 -2.21
N ASP A 36 30.68 -5.05 -1.82
CA ASP A 36 31.45 -6.15 -2.41
C ASP A 36 31.16 -7.52 -1.77
N GLY A 37 30.16 -7.60 -0.87
CA GLY A 37 29.82 -8.82 -0.14
C GLY A 37 30.79 -9.17 1.00
N THR A 38 31.72 -8.26 1.32
CA THR A 38 32.62 -8.40 2.47
C THR A 38 32.00 -7.80 3.72
N PHE A 39 32.37 -8.29 4.90
CA PHE A 39 31.79 -7.81 6.16
C PHE A 39 32.74 -6.86 6.87
N ILE A 40 32.37 -5.58 6.90
CA ILE A 40 33.17 -4.51 7.49
C ILE A 40 32.66 -4.16 8.90
N PRO A 41 33.53 -3.80 9.87
CA PRO A 41 33.10 -3.49 11.23
C PRO A 41 32.18 -2.25 11.27
N TYR A 42 30.91 -2.45 11.61
CA TYR A 42 29.95 -1.39 11.92
C TYR A 42 30.20 -0.80 13.31
N LYS A 43 30.52 -1.66 14.28
CA LYS A 43 30.76 -1.27 15.66
C LYS A 43 31.80 -2.18 16.30
N LYS A 44 32.80 -1.59 16.97
CA LYS A 44 33.87 -2.31 17.69
C LYS A 44 33.39 -2.88 19.02
N ALA A 45 34.01 -3.98 19.47
CA ALA A 45 33.80 -4.56 20.79
C ALA A 45 33.93 -3.51 21.91
N GLY A 46 33.04 -3.55 22.89
CA GLY A 46 32.97 -2.64 24.05
C GLY A 46 32.12 -1.38 23.84
N ILE A 47 31.70 -1.07 22.61
CA ILE A 47 30.90 0.13 22.30
C ILE A 47 29.40 -0.13 22.48
N ARG A 48 28.72 0.74 23.23
CA ARG A 48 27.26 0.70 23.40
C ARG A 48 26.55 1.37 22.21
N ILE A 49 25.43 0.79 21.79
CA ILE A 49 24.59 1.30 20.69
C ILE A 49 23.12 1.49 21.12
N ASP A 50 22.86 1.51 22.43
CA ASP A 50 21.52 1.66 23.02
C ASP A 50 20.81 2.90 22.48
N SER A 51 21.50 4.05 22.38
CA SER A 51 20.93 5.27 21.80
C SER A 51 20.55 5.14 20.32
N ARG A 52 21.18 4.23 19.58
CA ARG A 52 20.83 3.96 18.18
C ARG A 52 19.65 2.99 18.09
N ILE A 53 19.55 2.06 19.04
CA ILE A 53 18.39 1.16 19.21
C ILE A 53 17.14 2.00 19.50
N ASP A 54 17.21 2.87 20.51
CA ASP A 54 16.08 3.70 20.96
C ASP A 54 15.61 4.68 19.88
N ARG A 55 16.54 5.13 19.02
CA ARG A 55 16.26 6.04 17.89
C ARG A 55 15.94 5.30 16.59
N GLY A 56 15.97 3.95 16.58
CA GLY A 56 15.72 3.14 15.39
C GLY A 56 16.73 3.32 14.26
N THR A 57 17.95 3.80 14.55
CA THR A 57 18.99 4.18 13.56
C THR A 57 20.02 3.08 13.29
N LEU A 58 19.64 1.82 13.53
CA LEU A 58 20.51 0.69 13.26
C LEU A 58 20.40 0.27 11.79
N PRO A 59 21.50 -0.19 11.16
CA PRO A 59 21.44 -0.88 9.87
C PRO A 59 20.45 -2.04 9.92
N ALA A 60 19.78 -2.29 8.78
CA ALA A 60 18.76 -3.34 8.64
C ALA A 60 19.30 -4.73 8.99
N HIS A 61 20.54 -5.01 8.55
CA HIS A 61 21.25 -6.25 8.81
C HIS A 61 22.57 -5.92 9.48
N LEU A 62 22.73 -6.39 10.71
CA LEU A 62 24.01 -6.40 11.40
C LEU A 62 24.47 -7.83 11.49
N TYR A 63 25.76 -8.05 11.40
CA TYR A 63 26.35 -9.37 11.39
C TYR A 63 27.35 -9.49 12.53
N ILE A 64 27.56 -10.70 12.98
CA ILE A 64 28.60 -11.06 13.94
C ILE A 64 29.35 -12.27 13.41
N ARG A 65 30.60 -12.49 13.83
CA ARG A 65 31.30 -13.73 13.50
C ARG A 65 30.52 -14.94 14.04
N LYS A 66 30.42 -16.00 13.24
CA LYS A 66 29.71 -17.24 13.62
C LYS A 66 30.21 -17.84 14.93
N ARG A 67 31.51 -17.72 15.21
CA ARG A 67 32.13 -18.20 16.46
C ARG A 67 31.63 -17.45 17.71
N ASP A 68 31.22 -16.20 17.56
CA ASP A 68 30.78 -15.34 18.66
C ASP A 68 29.25 -15.41 18.86
N THR A 69 28.50 -15.91 17.85
CA THR A 69 27.04 -16.02 17.89
C THR A 69 26.54 -16.88 19.07
N VAL A 70 27.29 -17.90 19.48
CA VAL A 70 26.89 -18.78 20.60
C VAL A 70 26.89 -18.01 21.93
N ALA A 71 27.86 -17.12 22.14
CA ALA A 71 27.98 -16.36 23.38
C ALA A 71 26.89 -15.27 23.49
N ILE A 72 26.60 -14.55 22.40
CA ILE A 72 25.49 -13.57 22.34
C ILE A 72 24.15 -14.22 22.54
N LEU A 73 23.94 -15.38 21.94
CA LEU A 73 22.71 -16.13 22.11
C LEU A 73 22.51 -16.44 23.60
N GLY A 74 23.57 -16.88 24.31
CA GLY A 74 23.55 -17.08 25.77
C GLY A 74 23.18 -15.82 26.56
N GLU A 75 23.82 -14.68 26.29
CA GLU A 75 23.55 -13.40 26.99
C GLU A 75 22.13 -12.88 26.75
N THR A 76 21.65 -12.96 25.51
CA THR A 76 20.28 -12.59 25.11
C THR A 76 19.26 -13.47 25.84
N GLN A 77 19.54 -14.76 25.93
CA GLN A 77 18.67 -15.74 26.57
C GLN A 77 18.63 -15.58 28.09
N GLU A 78 19.75 -15.26 28.75
CA GLU A 78 19.77 -14.97 30.19
C GLU A 78 18.92 -13.74 30.53
N ARG A 79 18.97 -12.71 29.69
CA ARG A 79 18.20 -11.47 29.85
C ARG A 79 16.70 -11.66 29.64
N PHE A 80 16.29 -12.40 28.61
CA PHE A 80 14.87 -12.71 28.45
C PHE A 80 14.32 -13.58 29.57
N ASN A 81 15.11 -14.53 30.08
CA ASN A 81 14.74 -15.30 31.26
C ASN A 81 14.66 -14.43 32.53
N ALA A 82 15.51 -13.41 32.67
CA ALA A 82 15.41 -12.43 33.75
C ALA A 82 14.14 -11.58 33.62
N GLN A 83 13.80 -11.09 32.42
CA GLN A 83 12.56 -10.37 32.15
C GLN A 83 11.34 -11.23 32.45
N LEU A 84 11.34 -12.49 32.00
CA LEU A 84 10.25 -13.43 32.29
C LEU A 84 10.07 -13.62 33.80
N LYS A 85 11.17 -13.69 34.56
CA LYS A 85 11.12 -13.78 36.02
C LYS A 85 10.53 -12.51 36.65
N GLU A 86 10.86 -11.32 36.14
CA GLU A 86 10.26 -10.06 36.59
C GLU A 86 8.77 -9.98 36.24
N ASP A 87 8.38 -10.39 35.05
CA ASP A 87 6.97 -10.42 34.63
C ASP A 87 6.17 -11.41 35.49
N LEU A 88 6.73 -12.59 35.77
CA LEU A 88 6.16 -13.57 36.70
C LEU A 88 6.06 -13.01 38.13
N ILE A 89 6.91 -12.05 38.50
CA ILE A 89 6.83 -11.34 39.78
C ILE A 89 5.73 -10.28 39.76
N SER A 90 5.55 -9.58 38.65
CA SER A 90 4.53 -8.54 38.49
C SER A 90 3.10 -9.07 38.57
N GLY A 91 2.90 -10.35 38.25
CA GLY A 91 1.59 -10.99 38.23
C GLY A 91 0.75 -10.67 36.99
N ASP A 92 1.29 -9.93 36.03
CA ASP A 92 0.63 -9.55 34.77
C ASP A 92 0.70 -10.71 33.77
N PRO A 93 -0.42 -11.42 33.50
CA PRO A 93 -0.42 -12.60 32.66
C PRO A 93 -0.24 -12.26 31.17
N GLU A 94 -0.58 -11.03 30.73
CA GLU A 94 -0.36 -10.58 29.36
C GLU A 94 1.13 -10.40 29.08
N ARG A 95 1.84 -9.72 29.99
CA ARG A 95 3.30 -9.55 29.90
C ARG A 95 4.03 -10.88 29.96
N VAL A 96 3.69 -11.75 30.91
CA VAL A 96 4.32 -13.08 31.02
C VAL A 96 4.14 -13.87 29.73
N LYS A 97 2.93 -13.89 29.16
CA LYS A 97 2.65 -14.61 27.93
C LYS A 97 3.37 -13.99 26.72
N ALA A 98 3.41 -12.67 26.62
CA ALA A 98 4.12 -11.96 25.54
C ALA A 98 5.63 -12.23 25.59
N THR A 99 6.25 -12.12 26.77
CA THR A 99 7.67 -12.39 26.98
C THR A 99 8.00 -13.86 26.71
N PHE A 100 7.18 -14.80 27.21
CA PHE A 100 7.38 -16.22 26.95
C PHE A 100 7.26 -16.56 25.46
N THR A 101 6.25 -15.99 24.78
CA THR A 101 6.09 -16.14 23.31
C THR A 101 7.29 -15.61 22.56
N THR A 102 7.85 -14.47 23.00
CA THR A 102 9.05 -13.88 22.40
C THR A 102 10.27 -14.79 22.58
N ILE A 103 10.49 -15.34 23.79
CA ILE A 103 11.58 -16.30 24.06
C ILE A 103 11.49 -17.50 23.12
N VAL A 104 10.29 -18.08 23.00
CA VAL A 104 10.06 -19.25 22.14
C VAL A 104 10.32 -18.89 20.68
N ARG A 105 9.73 -17.79 20.18
CA ARG A 105 9.92 -17.32 18.80
C ARG A 105 11.40 -17.09 18.47
N GLU A 106 12.14 -16.41 19.34
CA GLU A 106 13.58 -16.16 19.16
C GLU A 106 14.42 -17.45 19.18
N THR A 107 14.04 -18.41 20.01
CA THR A 107 14.74 -19.69 20.13
C THR A 107 14.45 -20.63 18.96
N LEU A 108 13.24 -20.58 18.40
CA LEU A 108 12.84 -21.39 17.23
C LEU A 108 13.30 -20.79 15.89
N ALA A 109 13.61 -19.49 15.83
CA ALA A 109 14.14 -18.84 14.64
C ALA A 109 15.52 -19.38 14.20
N GLU A 110 16.32 -19.95 15.13
CA GLU A 110 17.55 -20.69 14.84
C GLU A 110 17.67 -21.96 15.70
N PRO A 111 17.13 -23.11 15.26
CA PRO A 111 17.21 -24.36 16.00
C PRO A 111 18.64 -24.90 15.99
N ARG A 112 19.31 -24.90 17.15
CA ARG A 112 20.57 -25.63 17.40
C ARG A 112 20.35 -26.64 18.52
N GLY A 113 21.26 -27.60 18.69
CA GLY A 113 21.21 -28.57 19.80
C GLY A 113 21.17 -27.90 21.19
N SER A 114 21.76 -26.71 21.32
CA SER A 114 21.73 -25.89 22.55
C SER A 114 20.39 -25.16 22.79
N SER A 115 19.53 -24.99 21.78
CA SER A 115 18.21 -24.35 21.92
C SER A 115 17.29 -25.11 22.88
N TYR A 116 17.47 -26.43 22.99
CA TYR A 116 16.76 -27.28 23.94
C TYR A 116 17.13 -26.96 25.39
N GLU A 117 18.42 -26.76 25.70
CA GLU A 117 18.89 -26.46 27.05
C GLU A 117 18.36 -25.11 27.56
N VAL A 118 18.18 -24.16 26.64
CA VAL A 118 17.68 -22.81 26.92
C VAL A 118 16.19 -22.84 27.27
N LEU A 119 15.36 -23.40 26.39
CA LEU A 119 13.93 -23.50 26.65
C LEU A 119 13.66 -24.38 27.87
N SER A 120 14.47 -25.42 28.07
CA SER A 120 14.47 -26.21 29.30
C SER A 120 14.63 -25.36 30.56
N ARG A 121 15.50 -24.35 30.57
CA ARG A 121 15.66 -23.42 31.70
C ARG A 121 14.51 -22.40 31.79
N THR A 122 13.97 -21.94 30.65
CA THR A 122 12.77 -21.09 30.63
C THR A 122 11.56 -21.80 31.25
N ILE A 123 11.38 -23.08 30.96
CA ILE A 123 10.32 -23.90 31.56
C ILE A 123 10.52 -24.06 33.07
N ASP A 124 11.77 -24.12 33.56
CA ASP A 124 12.03 -24.11 35.01
C ASP A 124 11.48 -22.83 35.67
N TYR A 125 11.70 -21.64 35.07
CA TYR A 125 11.17 -20.39 35.60
C TYR A 125 9.64 -20.32 35.57
N MET A 126 9.01 -20.84 34.52
CA MET A 126 7.55 -20.93 34.43
C MET A 126 6.99 -21.82 35.55
N ILE A 127 7.61 -22.98 35.79
CA ILE A 127 7.23 -23.89 36.88
C ILE A 127 7.39 -23.20 38.24
N ASP A 128 8.52 -22.53 38.48
CA ASP A 128 8.80 -21.84 39.73
C ASP A 128 7.81 -20.68 39.96
N GLY A 129 7.46 -19.94 38.90
CA GLY A 129 6.43 -18.90 38.94
C GLY A 129 5.04 -19.44 39.30
N PHE A 130 4.64 -20.57 38.70
CA PHE A 130 3.34 -21.21 38.96
C PHE A 130 3.25 -21.76 40.38
N LEU A 131 4.36 -22.32 40.90
CA LEU A 131 4.43 -22.80 42.28
C LEU A 131 4.43 -21.66 43.29
N ARG A 132 4.93 -20.48 42.91
CA ARG A 132 5.03 -19.32 43.79
C ARG A 132 3.73 -18.54 43.91
N ASP A 133 2.98 -18.38 42.80
CA ASP A 133 1.69 -17.69 42.79
C ASP A 133 0.64 -18.48 41.99
N PRO A 134 -0.30 -19.17 42.68
CA PRO A 134 -1.38 -19.90 42.04
C PRO A 134 -2.28 -19.06 41.13
N ASN A 135 -2.38 -17.73 41.36
CA ASN A 135 -3.21 -16.85 40.53
C ASN A 135 -2.58 -16.61 39.15
N VAL A 136 -1.25 -16.49 39.09
CA VAL A 136 -0.51 -16.37 37.81
C VAL A 136 -0.75 -17.61 36.95
N MET A 137 -0.71 -18.80 37.56
CA MET A 137 -1.03 -20.05 36.88
C MET A 137 -2.46 -20.06 36.33
N MET A 138 -3.47 -19.70 37.14
CA MET A 138 -4.87 -19.70 36.69
C MET A 138 -5.15 -18.66 35.61
N ASN A 139 -4.57 -17.46 35.72
CA ASN A 139 -4.74 -16.40 34.73
C ASN A 139 -4.11 -16.79 33.39
N LEU A 140 -2.90 -17.37 33.40
CA LEU A 140 -2.24 -17.84 32.18
C LEU A 140 -2.96 -19.02 31.53
N VAL A 141 -3.50 -19.95 32.33
CA VAL A 141 -4.33 -21.07 31.83
C VAL A 141 -5.62 -20.55 31.18
N ASN A 142 -6.28 -19.57 31.80
CA ASN A 142 -7.49 -18.95 31.25
C ASN A 142 -7.20 -18.15 29.96
N MET A 143 -6.03 -17.52 29.87
CA MET A 143 -5.60 -16.85 28.64
C MET A 143 -5.17 -17.84 27.54
N ALA A 144 -4.60 -18.98 27.90
CA ALA A 144 -4.16 -20.00 26.94
C ALA A 144 -5.35 -20.69 26.24
N SER A 145 -6.55 -20.65 26.83
CA SER A 145 -7.77 -21.26 26.29
C SER A 145 -8.60 -20.35 25.36
N ALA A 146 -8.21 -19.07 25.19
CA ALA A 146 -9.04 -18.06 24.52
C ALA A 146 -8.52 -17.54 23.16
N ASP A 147 -7.32 -17.90 22.72
CA ASP A 147 -6.65 -17.23 21.59
C ASP A 147 -6.85 -17.87 20.19
N ARG A 148 -6.77 -17.02 19.15
CA ARG A 148 -6.71 -17.39 17.73
C ARG A 148 -5.33 -17.98 17.37
N TYR A 149 -5.32 -18.89 16.39
CA TYR A 149 -4.24 -19.87 16.16
C TYR A 149 -3.03 -19.32 15.37
N ASP A 150 -1.87 -19.18 16.03
CA ASP A 150 -0.49 -19.15 15.46
C ASP A 150 0.24 -20.36 16.04
N THR A 151 0.99 -21.13 15.24
CA THR A 151 1.76 -22.31 15.70
C THR A 151 2.68 -22.04 16.90
N THR A 152 3.30 -20.86 17.00
CA THR A 152 4.16 -20.49 18.15
C THR A 152 3.30 -20.22 19.39
N ILE A 153 2.22 -19.46 19.23
CA ILE A 153 1.25 -19.18 20.30
C ILE A 153 0.56 -20.46 20.76
N HIS A 154 0.26 -21.37 19.84
CA HIS A 154 -0.30 -22.68 20.12
C HIS A 154 0.66 -23.54 20.93
N GLY A 155 1.93 -23.64 20.54
CA GLY A 155 2.97 -24.33 21.33
C GLY A 155 3.11 -23.75 22.74
N VAL A 156 3.12 -22.42 22.87
CA VAL A 156 3.16 -21.72 24.16
C VAL A 156 1.94 -22.02 25.03
N ASN A 157 0.74 -21.93 24.47
CA ASN A 157 -0.52 -22.23 25.16
C ASN A 157 -0.56 -23.69 25.62
N THR A 158 -0.21 -24.63 24.74
CA THR A 158 -0.17 -26.06 25.06
C THR A 158 0.87 -26.35 26.14
N CYS A 159 2.02 -25.68 26.13
CA CYS A 159 3.01 -25.74 27.20
C CYS A 159 2.43 -25.24 28.54
N ILE A 160 1.82 -24.05 28.58
CA ILE A 160 1.21 -23.47 29.78
C ILE A 160 0.16 -24.41 30.38
N LEU A 161 -0.74 -24.94 29.54
CA LEU A 161 -1.79 -25.87 29.95
C LEU A 161 -1.20 -27.18 30.51
N THR A 162 -0.15 -27.69 29.87
CA THR A 162 0.52 -28.93 30.30
C THR A 162 1.22 -28.73 31.64
N LEU A 163 1.96 -27.63 31.82
CA LEU A 163 2.60 -27.30 33.09
C LEU A 163 1.57 -27.18 34.22
N GLY A 164 0.48 -26.43 33.99
CA GLY A 164 -0.59 -26.28 34.97
C GLY A 164 -1.27 -27.60 35.34
N CYS A 165 -1.55 -28.45 34.34
CA CYS A 165 -2.12 -29.77 34.57
C CYS A 165 -1.20 -30.68 35.40
N TYR A 166 0.09 -30.73 35.06
CA TYR A 166 1.06 -31.58 35.75
C TYR A 166 1.27 -31.11 37.19
N LEU A 167 1.36 -29.80 37.43
CA LEU A 167 1.47 -29.25 38.78
C LEU A 167 0.22 -29.52 39.63
N LYS A 168 -0.99 -29.41 39.06
CA LYS A 168 -2.25 -29.72 39.76
C LYS A 168 -2.39 -31.21 40.15
N ASN A 169 -1.72 -32.10 39.43
CA ASN A 169 -1.78 -33.56 39.67
C ASN A 169 -0.52 -34.09 40.37
N ASP A 170 0.24 -33.23 41.05
CA ASP A 170 1.40 -33.59 41.87
C ASP A 170 2.50 -34.37 41.13
N PHE A 171 2.63 -34.15 39.81
CA PHE A 171 3.75 -34.70 39.05
C PHE A 171 5.07 -34.13 39.55
N LYS A 172 6.14 -34.94 39.52
CA LYS A 172 7.46 -34.48 39.97
C LYS A 172 7.95 -33.38 39.04
N ARG A 173 8.69 -32.41 39.58
CA ARG A 173 9.23 -31.26 38.83
C ARG A 173 9.91 -31.64 37.50
N GLN A 174 10.66 -32.74 37.47
CA GLN A 174 11.31 -33.23 36.26
C GLN A 174 10.31 -33.75 35.21
N GLU A 175 9.23 -34.42 35.62
CA GLU A 175 8.17 -34.90 34.73
C GLU A 175 7.35 -33.72 34.19
N THR A 176 7.03 -32.75 35.04
CA THR A 176 6.38 -31.48 34.67
C THR A 176 7.19 -30.72 33.63
N LYS A 177 8.50 -30.60 33.85
CA LYS A 177 9.42 -29.97 32.92
C LYS A 177 9.46 -30.68 31.57
N GLN A 178 9.61 -31.99 31.56
CA GLN A 178 9.60 -32.78 30.32
C GLN A 178 8.26 -32.66 29.58
N GLY A 179 7.14 -32.70 30.30
CA GLY A 179 5.81 -32.48 29.74
C GLY A 179 5.66 -31.10 29.09
N GLY A 180 6.09 -30.04 29.76
CA GLY A 180 6.07 -28.67 29.23
C GLY A 180 6.90 -28.52 27.97
N ILE A 181 8.13 -29.05 27.95
CA ILE A 181 8.98 -29.01 26.75
C ILE A 181 8.36 -29.81 25.60
N ALA A 182 7.87 -31.02 25.85
CA ALA A 182 7.22 -31.84 24.83
C ALA A 182 5.99 -31.12 24.24
N ALA A 183 5.17 -30.50 25.09
CA ALA A 183 4.02 -29.70 24.70
C ALA A 183 4.41 -28.45 23.89
N LEU A 184 5.51 -27.79 24.24
CA LEU A 184 6.00 -26.62 23.52
C LEU A 184 6.41 -26.96 22.08
N PHE A 185 7.05 -28.11 21.89
CA PHE A 185 7.60 -28.55 20.61
C PHE A 185 6.69 -29.50 19.81
N HIS A 186 5.51 -29.87 20.33
CA HIS A 186 4.71 -30.95 19.77
C HIS A 186 4.31 -30.74 18.30
N ASP A 187 4.25 -29.48 17.86
CA ASP A 187 3.85 -29.08 16.51
C ASP A 187 5.01 -28.56 15.64
N ILE A 188 6.25 -28.57 16.15
CA ILE A 188 7.40 -28.12 15.36
C ILE A 188 7.62 -29.10 14.19
N GLY A 189 7.42 -28.60 12.96
CA GLY A 189 7.50 -29.40 11.73
C GLY A 189 6.17 -29.71 11.01
N LYS A 190 5.03 -29.14 11.44
CA LYS A 190 3.76 -29.24 10.70
C LYS A 190 3.73 -28.33 9.47
N ILE A 191 4.04 -28.88 8.29
CA ILE A 191 3.95 -28.16 6.99
C ILE A 191 2.50 -27.75 6.65
N LYS A 192 1.51 -28.50 7.12
CA LYS A 192 0.09 -28.33 6.75
C LYS A 192 -0.58 -27.05 7.28
N GLY A 193 0.04 -26.33 8.22
CA GLY A 193 -0.59 -25.18 8.86
C GLY A 193 -1.93 -25.57 9.52
N GLU A 194 -2.99 -24.80 9.28
CA GLU A 194 -4.34 -25.07 9.78
C GLU A 194 -5.11 -26.15 8.99
N ASN A 195 -4.55 -26.62 7.87
CA ASN A 195 -5.25 -27.58 7.01
C ASN A 195 -5.27 -28.97 7.65
N LEU A 196 -6.46 -29.57 7.70
CA LEU A 196 -6.67 -30.88 8.32
C LEU A 196 -6.27 -32.04 7.39
N LEU A 197 -6.41 -31.85 6.06
CA LEU A 197 -6.15 -32.88 5.05
C LEU A 197 -5.40 -32.30 3.84
N GLU A 198 -4.54 -33.10 3.22
CA GLU A 198 -3.77 -32.71 2.02
C GLU A 198 -4.67 -32.52 0.78
N ASN A 199 -5.85 -33.15 0.77
CA ASN A 199 -6.85 -33.02 -0.28
C ASN A 199 -7.93 -31.97 0.02
N GLN A 200 -7.75 -31.16 1.08
CA GLN A 200 -8.69 -30.11 1.47
C GLN A 200 -7.92 -28.87 1.94
N ILE A 201 -7.07 -28.34 1.06
CA ILE A 201 -6.32 -27.12 1.35
C ILE A 201 -7.24 -25.91 1.18
N MET A 202 -7.42 -25.16 2.26
CA MET A 202 -8.25 -23.96 2.32
C MET A 202 -7.49 -22.75 2.88
N SER A 203 -6.32 -22.97 3.49
CA SER A 203 -5.48 -21.94 4.10
C SER A 203 -3.99 -22.16 3.82
N ASN A 204 -3.16 -21.17 4.12
CA ASN A 204 -1.72 -21.18 3.84
C ASN A 204 -0.98 -22.36 4.49
N LEU A 205 0.10 -22.79 3.85
CA LEU A 205 1.04 -23.79 4.37
C LEU A 205 2.19 -23.12 5.14
N ASN A 206 2.79 -23.86 6.07
CA ASN A 206 3.97 -23.42 6.82
C ASN A 206 5.23 -24.12 6.26
N LEU A 207 5.83 -23.53 5.24
CA LEU A 207 7.02 -24.12 4.59
C LEU A 207 8.25 -24.03 5.51
N ILE A 208 8.98 -25.14 5.62
CA ILE A 208 10.23 -25.24 6.39
C ILE A 208 11.44 -25.23 5.46
N TYR A 209 12.54 -24.59 5.85
CA TYR A 209 13.72 -24.43 4.98
C TYR A 209 14.93 -25.26 5.44
N PHE A 210 14.82 -25.95 6.57
CA PHE A 210 15.85 -26.85 7.06
C PHE A 210 15.26 -27.85 8.08
N THR A 211 15.96 -28.96 8.30
CA THR A 211 15.61 -29.98 9.32
C THR A 211 16.59 -29.95 10.50
N SER A 212 16.29 -30.71 11.56
CA SER A 212 17.13 -30.87 12.76
C SER A 212 18.54 -31.43 12.50
N GLY A 213 18.83 -31.92 11.28
CA GLY A 213 20.14 -32.44 10.86
C GLY A 213 20.96 -31.50 9.97
N ASN A 214 20.62 -30.20 9.89
CA ASN A 214 21.16 -29.22 8.93
C ASN A 214 21.00 -29.64 7.46
N VAL A 215 19.91 -30.36 7.15
CA VAL A 215 19.52 -30.61 5.76
C VAL A 215 18.70 -29.41 5.31
N MET A 216 19.16 -28.69 4.30
CA MET A 216 18.47 -27.55 3.71
C MET A 216 17.30 -28.04 2.86
N ILE A 217 16.19 -27.30 2.86
CA ILE A 217 15.00 -27.59 2.06
C ILE A 217 14.74 -26.38 1.15
N SER A 218 14.69 -26.60 -0.16
CA SER A 218 14.16 -25.63 -1.12
C SER A 218 12.85 -26.13 -1.72
N TRP A 219 11.92 -25.22 -1.99
CA TRP A 219 10.57 -25.56 -2.44
C TRP A 219 10.33 -25.15 -3.89
N GLN A 220 9.58 -25.98 -4.60
CA GLN A 220 9.05 -25.71 -5.93
C GLN A 220 7.55 -26.03 -5.96
N SER A 221 6.75 -25.18 -6.60
CA SER A 221 5.33 -25.42 -6.85
C SER A 221 5.09 -25.61 -8.34
N SER A 222 4.19 -26.51 -8.72
CA SER A 222 3.73 -26.65 -10.11
C SER A 222 2.86 -25.48 -10.56
N ASP A 223 2.24 -24.76 -9.62
CA ASP A 223 1.47 -23.55 -9.88
C ASP A 223 1.69 -22.54 -8.75
N ASN A 224 2.58 -21.57 -8.99
CA ASN A 224 2.92 -20.52 -8.02
C ASN A 224 1.80 -19.49 -7.80
N ASN A 225 0.78 -19.44 -8.67
CA ASN A 225 -0.37 -18.56 -8.51
C ASN A 225 -1.37 -19.14 -7.51
N VAL A 226 -1.47 -20.47 -7.43
CA VAL A 226 -2.34 -21.18 -6.47
C VAL A 226 -1.62 -21.46 -5.15
N LEU A 227 -0.34 -21.85 -5.19
CA LEU A 227 0.49 -22.06 -3.99
C LEU A 227 1.87 -21.44 -4.20
N ASN A 228 2.15 -20.35 -3.48
CA ASN A 228 3.42 -19.66 -3.57
C ASN A 228 4.54 -20.46 -2.87
N LYS A 229 5.53 -20.92 -3.64
CA LYS A 229 6.65 -21.74 -3.15
C LYS A 229 7.57 -21.07 -2.11
N TYR A 230 7.57 -19.74 -2.00
CA TYR A 230 8.44 -19.00 -1.06
C TYR A 230 7.74 -18.64 0.26
N THR A 231 6.42 -18.62 0.27
CA THR A 231 5.64 -18.14 1.43
C THR A 231 4.66 -19.18 1.96
N GLY A 232 4.34 -20.20 1.16
CA GLY A 232 3.25 -21.13 1.47
C GLY A 232 1.85 -20.51 1.31
N LYS A 233 1.75 -19.29 0.78
CA LYS A 233 0.46 -18.62 0.55
C LYS A 233 -0.40 -19.39 -0.46
N ILE A 234 -1.66 -19.64 -0.10
CA ILE A 234 -2.67 -20.27 -0.95
C ILE A 234 -3.60 -19.22 -1.55
N THR A 235 -3.84 -19.33 -2.86
CA THR A 235 -4.91 -18.62 -3.59
C THR A 235 -5.94 -19.64 -4.03
N ARG A 236 -7.15 -19.55 -3.48
CA ARG A 236 -8.22 -20.50 -3.81
C ARG A 236 -8.80 -20.21 -5.21
N PRO A 237 -9.16 -21.25 -5.99
CA PRO A 237 -9.93 -21.08 -7.22
C PRO A 237 -11.27 -20.39 -6.93
N LYS A 238 -11.79 -19.63 -7.89
CA LYS A 238 -13.09 -18.96 -7.73
C LYS A 238 -14.22 -19.99 -7.73
N ASN A 239 -15.35 -19.62 -7.14
CA ASN A 239 -16.56 -20.44 -7.19
C ASN A 239 -16.95 -20.74 -8.66
N GLY A 240 -17.04 -22.02 -9.00
CA GLY A 240 -17.35 -22.50 -10.35
C GLY A 240 -16.12 -22.85 -11.20
N GLU A 241 -14.90 -22.53 -10.75
CA GLU A 241 -13.65 -22.98 -11.41
C GLU A 241 -13.28 -24.43 -11.00
N GLY A 242 -13.90 -24.95 -9.95
CA GLY A 242 -13.58 -26.26 -9.39
C GLY A 242 -12.28 -26.26 -8.59
N ASN A 243 -12.03 -27.37 -7.89
CA ASN A 243 -10.82 -27.52 -7.09
C ASN A 243 -9.58 -27.62 -7.99
N LYS A 244 -8.45 -27.04 -7.54
CA LYS A 244 -7.18 -27.13 -8.26
C LYS A 244 -6.21 -28.07 -7.56
N GLU A 245 -5.61 -28.96 -8.34
CA GLU A 245 -4.51 -29.79 -7.89
C GLU A 245 -3.18 -29.07 -8.11
N VAL A 246 -2.32 -29.06 -7.10
CA VAL A 246 -0.96 -28.49 -7.16
C VAL A 246 0.04 -29.49 -6.61
N THR A 247 1.15 -29.66 -7.32
CA THR A 247 2.29 -30.44 -6.84
C THR A 247 3.32 -29.53 -6.18
N LEU A 248 3.59 -29.76 -4.90
CA LEU A 248 4.65 -29.09 -4.14
C LEU A 248 5.84 -30.04 -3.99
N THR A 249 7.03 -29.61 -4.40
CA THR A 249 8.27 -30.39 -4.35
C THR A 249 9.25 -29.78 -3.38
N ALA A 250 9.66 -30.56 -2.38
CA ALA A 250 10.77 -30.25 -1.49
C ALA A 250 12.07 -30.85 -2.05
N THR A 251 13.12 -30.06 -2.20
CA THR A 251 14.48 -30.55 -2.46
C THR A 251 15.28 -30.45 -1.18
N LEU A 252 15.69 -31.60 -0.64
CA LEU A 252 16.48 -31.74 0.56
C LEU A 252 17.95 -31.84 0.17
N SER A 253 18.82 -31.00 0.73
CA SER A 253 20.25 -31.00 0.41
C SER A 253 21.14 -30.95 1.65
N LYS A 254 22.27 -31.67 1.60
CA LYS A 254 23.33 -31.64 2.60
C LYS A 254 24.68 -31.79 1.92
N GLY A 255 25.41 -30.69 1.80
CA GLY A 255 26.63 -30.64 0.99
C GLY A 255 26.30 -30.89 -0.49
N ALA A 256 27.02 -31.80 -1.14
CA ALA A 256 26.81 -32.14 -2.56
C ALA A 256 25.69 -33.17 -2.80
N VAL A 257 25.09 -33.72 -1.74
CA VAL A 257 24.05 -34.75 -1.86
C VAL A 257 22.68 -34.10 -1.71
N SER A 258 21.77 -34.41 -2.63
CA SER A 258 20.38 -33.95 -2.59
C SER A 258 19.40 -35.07 -2.92
N ASP A 259 18.19 -34.97 -2.37
CA ASP A 259 17.05 -35.82 -2.69
C ASP A 259 15.76 -34.98 -2.73
N THR A 260 14.68 -35.49 -3.30
CA THR A 260 13.42 -34.75 -3.44
C THR A 260 12.21 -35.49 -2.88
N LYS A 261 11.21 -34.74 -2.44
CA LYS A 261 9.91 -35.27 -2.04
C LYS A 261 8.77 -34.42 -2.58
N THR A 262 7.79 -35.06 -3.21
CA THR A 262 6.63 -34.41 -3.81
C THR A 262 5.38 -34.61 -2.96
N PHE A 263 4.52 -33.61 -2.95
CA PHE A 263 3.21 -33.61 -2.31
C PHE A 263 2.16 -33.17 -3.34
N THR A 264 1.11 -33.98 -3.51
CA THR A 264 -0.03 -33.60 -4.34
C THR A 264 -1.11 -33.02 -3.43
N LEU A 265 -1.42 -31.74 -3.63
CA LEU A 265 -2.33 -30.98 -2.79
C LEU A 265 -3.57 -30.59 -3.60
N ILE A 266 -4.75 -30.65 -2.98
CA ILE A 266 -5.99 -30.16 -3.60
C ILE A 266 -6.45 -28.90 -2.88
N VAL A 267 -6.37 -27.77 -3.58
CA VAL A 267 -6.88 -26.48 -3.12
C VAL A 267 -8.35 -26.35 -3.49
N LEU A 268 -9.20 -26.22 -2.48
CA LEU A 268 -10.64 -26.16 -2.68
C LEU A 268 -11.09 -24.79 -3.21
N GLU A 269 -12.01 -24.80 -4.16
CA GLU A 269 -12.63 -23.57 -4.68
C GLU A 269 -13.37 -22.79 -3.58
N GLU A 270 -13.58 -21.49 -3.79
CA GLU A 270 -14.48 -20.69 -2.97
C GLU A 270 -15.92 -21.23 -3.04
N THR A 271 -16.59 -21.36 -1.90
CA THR A 271 -17.95 -21.92 -1.81
C THR A 271 -19.05 -20.89 -2.05
N LYS A 272 -18.70 -19.59 -2.07
CA LYS A 272 -19.63 -18.47 -2.21
C LYS A 272 -19.27 -17.69 -3.47
N SER A 273 -20.24 -17.50 -4.36
CA SER A 273 -20.05 -16.68 -5.57
C SER A 273 -19.84 -15.21 -5.21
N ASP A 274 -19.10 -14.51 -6.07
CA ASP A 274 -18.86 -13.07 -5.92
C ASP A 274 -20.17 -12.27 -5.92
N GLN A 275 -21.14 -12.63 -6.77
CA GLN A 275 -22.47 -12.01 -6.80
C GLN A 275 -23.19 -12.17 -5.46
N ARG A 276 -23.11 -13.36 -4.83
CA ARG A 276 -23.76 -13.57 -3.53
C ARG A 276 -23.04 -12.81 -2.42
N ALA A 277 -21.72 -12.74 -2.45
CA ALA A 277 -20.93 -11.93 -1.51
C ALA A 277 -21.31 -10.44 -1.62
N VAL A 278 -21.38 -9.90 -2.84
CA VAL A 278 -21.81 -8.52 -3.11
C VAL A 278 -23.22 -8.25 -2.58
N GLN A 279 -24.18 -9.15 -2.82
CA GLN A 279 -25.56 -8.98 -2.34
C GLN A 279 -25.66 -9.03 -0.82
N ASP A 280 -24.94 -9.96 -0.18
CA ASP A 280 -24.95 -10.07 1.29
C ASP A 280 -24.31 -8.82 1.93
N ALA A 281 -23.24 -8.27 1.36
CA ALA A 281 -22.65 -7.01 1.78
C ALA A 281 -23.62 -5.82 1.62
N LEU A 282 -24.33 -5.74 0.50
CA LEU A 282 -25.36 -4.70 0.26
C LEU A 282 -26.54 -4.77 1.24
N ASN A 283 -26.91 -5.98 1.68
CA ASN A 283 -27.97 -6.18 2.65
C ASN A 283 -27.58 -5.69 4.05
N LEU A 284 -26.28 -5.77 4.39
CA LEU A 284 -25.74 -5.27 5.66
C LEU A 284 -25.52 -3.75 5.66
N LEU A 285 -25.37 -3.13 4.49
CA LEU A 285 -25.30 -1.68 4.35
C LEU A 285 -26.65 -1.04 4.67
N ILE A 286 -26.76 -0.44 5.85
CA ILE A 286 -27.95 0.28 6.33
C ILE A 286 -27.61 1.72 6.67
N LEU A 287 -28.58 2.63 6.54
CA LEU A 287 -28.37 4.07 6.71
C LEU A 287 -27.84 4.43 8.12
N SER A 288 -28.34 3.76 9.16
CA SER A 288 -27.86 3.96 10.54
C SER A 288 -26.39 3.60 10.74
N SER A 289 -25.83 2.70 9.93
CA SER A 289 -24.41 2.30 10.03
C SER A 289 -23.45 3.38 9.51
N ILE A 290 -23.92 4.30 8.66
CA ILE A 290 -23.09 5.34 8.05
C ILE A 290 -23.25 6.72 8.69
N LEU A 291 -24.31 6.95 9.45
CA LEU A 291 -24.64 8.27 10.02
C LEU A 291 -23.79 8.67 11.24
N ASN A 292 -22.95 7.78 11.76
CA ASN A 292 -22.14 8.02 12.96
C ASN A 292 -22.99 8.50 14.17
N GLY A 293 -24.16 7.88 14.36
CA GLY A 293 -25.10 8.20 15.44
C GLY A 293 -26.03 9.41 15.19
N GLN A 294 -25.94 10.06 14.02
CA GLN A 294 -26.79 11.19 13.65
C GLN A 294 -28.15 10.74 13.07
N ASN A 295 -29.09 11.67 12.96
CA ASN A 295 -30.36 11.45 12.26
C ASN A 295 -30.19 11.79 10.76
N GLU A 296 -30.77 10.97 9.88
CA GLU A 296 -30.69 11.13 8.42
C GLU A 296 -31.24 12.45 7.88
N ASN A 297 -32.16 13.10 8.60
CA ASN A 297 -32.75 14.38 8.23
C ASN A 297 -32.05 15.58 8.89
N SER A 298 -31.01 15.33 9.70
CA SER A 298 -30.31 16.39 10.43
C SER A 298 -28.81 16.11 10.57
N VAL A 299 -28.13 15.86 9.45
CA VAL A 299 -26.69 15.61 9.43
C VAL A 299 -25.94 16.93 9.57
N THR A 300 -25.01 17.00 10.51
CA THR A 300 -24.15 18.19 10.76
C THR A 300 -22.67 17.84 10.86
N SER A 301 -22.33 16.57 11.04
CA SER A 301 -20.97 16.07 11.24
C SER A 301 -20.59 15.00 10.20
N ASN A 302 -19.29 14.71 10.09
CA ASN A 302 -18.76 13.69 9.18
C ASN A 302 -19.44 12.32 9.38
N LEU A 303 -19.62 11.63 8.26
CA LEU A 303 -20.18 10.28 8.18
C LEU A 303 -19.10 9.22 8.38
N ASN A 304 -19.52 8.02 8.77
CA ASN A 304 -18.65 6.85 8.87
C ASN A 304 -18.88 5.91 7.68
N LEU A 305 -18.24 6.20 6.55
CA LEU A 305 -18.41 5.41 5.33
C LEU A 305 -17.49 4.18 5.34
N ILE A 306 -18.08 3.00 5.53
CA ILE A 306 -17.32 1.74 5.47
C ILE A 306 -16.80 1.47 4.06
N LYS A 307 -15.55 1.03 3.95
CA LYS A 307 -14.84 0.80 2.67
C LYS A 307 -14.71 -0.68 2.27
N SER A 308 -15.02 -1.58 3.20
CA SER A 308 -14.96 -3.03 3.00
C SER A 308 -16.16 -3.69 3.67
N GLY A 309 -16.71 -4.71 3.02
CA GLY A 309 -17.76 -5.56 3.57
C GLY A 309 -17.23 -6.94 3.98
N ASN A 310 -18.15 -7.87 4.23
CA ASN A 310 -17.81 -9.28 4.42
C ASN A 310 -17.22 -9.89 3.13
N ASP A 311 -16.58 -11.06 3.27
CA ASP A 311 -16.03 -11.85 2.15
C ASP A 311 -15.08 -11.06 1.24
N ASN A 312 -14.34 -10.10 1.81
CA ASN A 312 -13.41 -9.21 1.11
C ASN A 312 -14.06 -8.39 -0.02
N THR A 313 -15.35 -8.10 0.08
CA THR A 313 -16.03 -7.14 -0.80
C THR A 313 -15.49 -5.74 -0.57
N LYS A 314 -15.30 -4.97 -1.64
CA LYS A 314 -14.90 -3.56 -1.60
C LYS A 314 -16.12 -2.68 -1.73
N ILE A 315 -16.19 -1.61 -0.95
CA ILE A 315 -17.28 -0.63 -0.96
C ILE A 315 -16.68 0.72 -1.35
N SER A 316 -17.14 1.25 -2.48
CA SER A 316 -16.80 2.59 -2.94
C SER A 316 -18.01 3.50 -2.82
N TRP A 317 -17.79 4.78 -2.55
CA TRP A 317 -18.86 5.74 -2.33
C TRP A 317 -18.79 6.87 -3.36
N SER A 318 -19.95 7.29 -3.85
CA SER A 318 -20.09 8.49 -4.66
C SER A 318 -21.19 9.38 -4.10
N SER A 319 -20.90 10.66 -3.93
CA SER A 319 -21.88 11.67 -3.54
C SER A 319 -22.49 12.37 -4.74
N SER A 320 -23.80 12.64 -4.68
CA SER A 320 -24.49 13.51 -5.64
C SER A 320 -24.03 14.97 -5.55
N ASN A 321 -23.42 15.39 -4.43
CA ASN A 321 -22.87 16.73 -4.24
C ASN A 321 -21.60 16.70 -3.37
N LYS A 322 -20.42 16.69 -4.02
CA LYS A 322 -19.10 16.66 -3.37
C LYS A 322 -18.72 17.94 -2.63
N ASN A 323 -19.42 19.04 -2.89
CA ASN A 323 -19.23 20.30 -2.16
C ASN A 323 -19.93 20.30 -0.79
N ILE A 324 -20.77 19.29 -0.52
CA ILE A 324 -21.45 19.12 0.77
C ILE A 324 -20.96 17.85 1.47
N ILE A 325 -20.92 16.73 0.75
CA ILE A 325 -20.38 15.46 1.28
C ILE A 325 -19.41 14.90 0.27
N GLU A 326 -18.13 14.81 0.63
CA GLU A 326 -17.13 14.15 -0.20
C GLU A 326 -17.31 12.63 -0.17
N ASN A 327 -16.71 11.92 -1.13
CA ASN A 327 -16.76 10.45 -1.20
C ASN A 327 -16.15 9.75 0.04
N SER A 328 -15.40 10.48 0.87
CA SER A 328 -14.86 10.01 2.15
C SER A 328 -15.86 10.06 3.31
N GLY A 329 -17.01 10.74 3.14
CA GLY A 329 -17.95 11.03 4.23
C GLY A 329 -17.67 12.35 4.95
N SER A 330 -16.66 13.10 4.51
CA SER A 330 -16.35 14.44 4.98
C SER A 330 -17.51 15.40 4.65
N VAL A 331 -18.15 15.97 5.67
CA VAL A 331 -19.30 16.88 5.55
C VAL A 331 -18.83 18.34 5.68
N SER A 332 -19.20 19.17 4.70
CA SER A 332 -19.08 20.62 4.71
C SER A 332 -20.48 21.22 4.72
N ARG A 333 -20.80 22.01 5.74
CA ARG A 333 -22.18 22.49 5.91
C ARG A 333 -22.46 23.67 4.97
N PRO A 334 -23.53 23.59 4.16
CA PRO A 334 -23.94 24.67 3.25
C PRO A 334 -24.69 25.79 4.00
N THR A 335 -25.13 26.82 3.28
CA THR A 335 -25.99 27.89 3.85
C THR A 335 -27.43 27.44 4.11
N PHE A 336 -27.94 26.49 3.31
CA PHE A 336 -29.31 26.00 3.38
C PHE A 336 -29.35 24.48 3.45
N ASP A 337 -30.34 23.93 4.14
CA ASP A 337 -30.58 22.49 4.20
C ASP A 337 -30.61 21.89 2.80
N SER A 338 -29.77 20.88 2.60
CA SER A 338 -29.52 20.34 1.28
C SER A 338 -29.64 18.81 1.30
N PRO A 339 -30.52 18.23 0.48
CA PRO A 339 -30.57 16.79 0.31
C PRO A 339 -29.35 16.32 -0.49
N VAL A 340 -28.72 15.24 -0.03
CA VAL A 340 -27.60 14.59 -0.69
C VAL A 340 -27.89 13.10 -0.80
N THR A 341 -27.64 12.53 -1.98
CA THR A 341 -27.72 11.09 -2.21
C THR A 341 -26.30 10.52 -2.27
N LEU A 342 -25.99 9.63 -1.34
CA LEU A 342 -24.78 8.82 -1.36
C LEU A 342 -25.08 7.48 -2.00
N THR A 343 -24.27 7.07 -2.97
CA THR A 343 -24.37 5.75 -3.60
C THR A 343 -23.16 4.92 -3.19
N ALA A 344 -23.42 3.81 -2.49
CA ALA A 344 -22.44 2.78 -2.22
C ALA A 344 -22.42 1.79 -3.39
N THR A 345 -21.26 1.56 -3.97
CA THR A 345 -21.02 0.53 -4.99
C THR A 345 -20.16 -0.55 -4.37
N VAL A 346 -20.75 -1.73 -4.21
CA VAL A 346 -20.09 -2.92 -3.67
C VAL A 346 -19.56 -3.76 -4.83
N SER A 347 -18.34 -4.27 -4.70
CA SER A 347 -17.71 -5.08 -5.73
C SER A 347 -16.89 -6.25 -5.14
N LYS A 348 -16.85 -7.36 -5.88
CA LYS A 348 -15.94 -8.48 -5.67
C LYS A 348 -15.70 -9.16 -7.02
N GLY A 349 -14.44 -9.33 -7.42
CA GLY A 349 -14.11 -9.82 -8.75
C GLY A 349 -14.75 -8.97 -9.85
N ALA A 350 -15.49 -9.60 -10.76
CA ALA A 350 -16.26 -8.92 -11.80
C ALA A 350 -17.70 -8.54 -11.38
N ALA A 351 -18.17 -9.03 -10.22
CA ALA A 351 -19.50 -8.71 -9.73
C ALA A 351 -19.52 -7.35 -9.05
N SER A 352 -20.54 -6.55 -9.34
CA SER A 352 -20.80 -5.29 -8.66
C SER A 352 -22.28 -4.97 -8.63
N ALA A 353 -22.72 -4.30 -7.55
CA ALA A 353 -24.05 -3.74 -7.42
C ALA A 353 -24.01 -2.54 -6.47
N SER A 354 -25.02 -1.66 -6.57
CA SER A 354 -25.04 -0.40 -5.84
C SER A 354 -26.33 -0.21 -5.02
N LYS A 355 -26.23 0.60 -3.96
CA LYS A 355 -27.35 1.01 -3.11
C LYS A 355 -27.21 2.49 -2.74
N SER A 356 -28.30 3.22 -2.87
CA SER A 356 -28.34 4.66 -2.60
C SER A 356 -29.00 4.98 -1.26
N PHE A 357 -28.50 6.02 -0.62
CA PHE A 357 -28.96 6.56 0.64
C PHE A 357 -29.18 8.06 0.49
N THR A 358 -30.38 8.53 0.80
CA THR A 358 -30.69 9.96 0.79
C THR A 358 -30.70 10.48 2.21
N LEU A 359 -30.03 11.60 2.45
CA LEU A 359 -29.96 12.27 3.74
C LEU A 359 -29.98 13.79 3.55
N ILE A 360 -30.27 14.54 4.61
CA ILE A 360 -30.29 16.00 4.62
C ILE A 360 -29.14 16.50 5.48
N VAL A 361 -28.26 17.30 4.89
CA VAL A 361 -27.25 18.06 5.62
C VAL A 361 -27.85 19.40 6.00
N LEU A 362 -27.87 19.72 7.29
CA LEU A 362 -28.41 20.99 7.75
C LEU A 362 -27.48 22.15 7.37
N GLY A 363 -28.10 23.18 6.83
CA GLY A 363 -27.44 24.44 6.58
C GLY A 363 -26.98 25.12 7.88
N THR A 364 -26.08 26.08 7.75
CA THR A 364 -25.66 26.94 8.84
C THR A 364 -25.59 28.39 8.38
N THR A 365 -25.98 29.30 9.26
CA THR A 365 -25.81 30.75 9.07
C THR A 365 -24.64 31.30 9.88
N ASP A 366 -23.95 30.45 10.64
CA ASP A 366 -22.72 30.83 11.35
C ASP A 366 -21.60 31.07 10.32
N LEU A 367 -21.13 32.31 10.25
CA LEU A 367 -20.12 32.73 9.29
C LEU A 367 -18.76 32.04 9.52
N ASP A 368 -18.41 31.72 10.76
CA ASP A 368 -17.16 31.03 11.05
C ASP A 368 -17.23 29.55 10.63
N GLU A 369 -18.40 28.92 10.80
CA GLU A 369 -18.64 27.55 10.33
C GLU A 369 -18.66 27.45 8.80
N LEU A 370 -19.25 28.45 8.11
CA LEU A 370 -19.19 28.54 6.65
C LEU A 370 -17.75 28.72 6.15
N ALA A 371 -16.96 29.57 6.81
CA ALA A 371 -15.55 29.78 6.46
C ALA A 371 -14.71 28.50 6.68
N VAL A 372 -14.94 27.77 7.77
CA VAL A 372 -14.30 26.46 8.02
C VAL A 372 -14.73 25.44 6.96
N SER A 373 -16.01 25.40 6.58
CA SER A 373 -16.53 24.49 5.56
C SER A 373 -15.92 24.75 4.19
N GLN A 374 -15.75 26.02 3.79
CA GLN A 374 -15.10 26.36 2.53
C GLN A 374 -13.60 26.04 2.55
N ALA A 375 -12.89 26.36 3.64
CA ALA A 375 -11.48 25.99 3.80
C ALA A 375 -11.28 24.46 3.74
N LYS A 376 -12.23 23.71 4.28
CA LYS A 376 -12.22 22.23 4.26
C LYS A 376 -12.41 21.66 2.85
N LEU A 377 -13.19 22.31 1.99
CA LEU A 377 -13.32 21.94 0.57
C LEU A 377 -12.01 22.21 -0.20
N ASP A 378 -11.38 23.36 0.05
CA ASP A 378 -10.14 23.76 -0.60
C ASP A 378 -8.91 22.95 -0.14
N LEU A 379 -8.98 22.31 1.05
CA LEU A 379 -7.99 21.36 1.52
C LEU A 379 -8.14 20.02 0.79
N THR A 380 -7.69 19.96 -0.45
CA THR A 380 -7.72 18.76 -1.30
C THR A 380 -6.47 17.89 -1.12
N GLU A 381 -6.52 16.65 -1.63
CA GLU A 381 -5.35 15.74 -1.64
C GLU A 381 -4.14 16.37 -2.34
N THR A 382 -4.36 17.10 -3.44
CA THR A 382 -3.28 17.81 -4.16
C THR A 382 -2.54 18.85 -3.30
N LYS A 383 -3.18 19.40 -2.25
CA LYS A 383 -2.52 20.32 -1.31
C LYS A 383 -1.57 19.62 -0.34
N ILE A 384 -1.68 18.29 -0.19
CA ILE A 384 -0.86 17.52 0.75
C ILE A 384 0.10 16.53 0.08
N LEU A 385 -0.16 16.11 -1.17
CA LEU A 385 0.64 15.08 -1.85
C LEU A 385 2.09 15.51 -2.11
N ASN A 386 2.36 16.81 -2.26
CA ASN A 386 3.72 17.33 -2.38
C ASN A 386 4.58 16.59 -3.42
N GLY A 387 4.09 16.42 -4.65
CA GLY A 387 4.81 15.71 -5.72
C GLY A 387 4.70 14.19 -5.71
N ASN A 388 4.14 13.58 -4.65
CA ASN A 388 3.73 12.18 -4.70
C ASN A 388 2.57 12.03 -5.70
N VAL A 389 2.61 10.99 -6.54
CA VAL A 389 1.67 10.79 -7.64
C VAL A 389 0.22 10.58 -7.18
N GLU A 390 0.02 9.85 -6.09
CA GLU A 390 -1.30 9.57 -5.52
C GLU A 390 -1.18 9.17 -4.04
N ARG A 391 -2.29 9.24 -3.31
CA ARG A 391 -2.31 8.99 -1.85
C ARG A 391 -1.99 7.55 -1.46
N GLU A 392 -2.23 6.60 -2.36
CA GLU A 392 -1.88 5.19 -2.18
C GLU A 392 -0.41 4.90 -2.52
N LYS A 393 0.36 5.89 -3.00
CA LYS A 393 1.76 5.76 -3.43
C LYS A 393 2.62 6.89 -2.85
N ILE A 394 2.63 7.03 -1.53
CA ILE A 394 3.53 7.97 -0.85
C ILE A 394 4.94 7.38 -0.78
N ILE A 395 5.89 8.02 -1.44
CA ILE A 395 7.30 7.61 -1.54
C ILE A 395 8.27 8.67 -0.99
N SER A 396 7.75 9.82 -0.58
CA SER A 396 8.50 10.98 -0.10
C SER A 396 7.66 11.83 0.86
N ASP A 397 8.26 12.87 1.45
CA ASP A 397 7.63 13.80 2.39
C ASP A 397 6.35 14.43 1.83
N VAL A 398 5.33 14.53 2.68
CA VAL A 398 4.03 15.16 2.39
C VAL A 398 3.98 16.59 2.92
N LYS A 399 3.08 17.42 2.39
CA LYS A 399 2.88 18.79 2.85
C LYS A 399 1.70 18.85 3.82
N LEU A 400 1.93 19.39 5.01
CA LEU A 400 0.90 19.58 6.04
C LEU A 400 0.67 21.08 6.28
N PRO A 401 -0.16 21.76 5.46
CA PRO A 401 -0.38 23.19 5.59
C PRO A 401 -1.04 23.52 6.93
N THR A 402 -0.60 24.62 7.57
CA THR A 402 -1.20 25.15 8.81
C THR A 402 -2.21 26.29 8.55
N SER A 403 -2.31 26.73 7.30
CA SER A 403 -3.28 27.71 6.80
C SER A 403 -3.45 27.56 5.29
N LEU A 404 -4.49 28.18 4.73
CA LEU A 404 -4.72 28.27 3.29
C LEU A 404 -4.80 29.75 2.90
N GLU A 405 -4.10 30.13 1.83
CA GLU A 405 -3.98 31.52 1.36
C GLU A 405 -5.34 32.17 1.09
N ASN A 406 -6.25 31.43 0.45
CA ASN A 406 -7.60 31.89 0.12
C ASN A 406 -8.57 31.90 1.32
N HIS A 407 -8.16 31.42 2.50
CA HIS A 407 -8.99 31.30 3.70
C HIS A 407 -8.34 31.96 4.92
N PRO A 408 -8.10 33.29 4.87
CA PRO A 408 -7.48 34.00 5.98
C PRO A 408 -8.32 33.90 7.26
N GLY A 409 -7.65 33.66 8.39
CA GLY A 409 -8.28 33.50 9.70
C GLY A 409 -8.71 32.07 10.05
N THR A 410 -8.61 31.11 9.12
CA THR A 410 -8.79 29.69 9.41
C THR A 410 -7.42 29.04 9.59
N SER A 411 -7.21 28.40 10.74
CA SER A 411 -5.99 27.65 11.06
C SER A 411 -6.20 26.16 10.87
N ILE A 412 -5.13 25.42 10.58
CA ILE A 412 -5.12 23.97 10.42
C ILE A 412 -4.12 23.37 11.40
N SER A 413 -4.56 22.37 12.15
CA SER A 413 -3.69 21.53 12.98
C SER A 413 -3.82 20.07 12.55
N TRP A 414 -2.76 19.29 12.71
CA TRP A 414 -2.68 17.92 12.20
C TRP A 414 -2.47 16.90 13.31
N SER A 415 -3.04 15.73 13.12
CA SER A 415 -2.75 14.50 13.88
C SER A 415 -2.49 13.34 12.91
N SER A 416 -1.70 12.37 13.35
CA SER A 416 -1.33 11.19 12.56
C SER A 416 -1.62 9.93 13.37
N SER A 417 -2.20 8.91 12.73
CA SER A 417 -2.37 7.59 13.34
C SER A 417 -1.04 6.87 13.60
N ASN A 418 0.04 7.28 12.93
CA ASN A 418 1.37 6.74 13.12
C ASN A 418 2.46 7.80 12.83
N THR A 419 2.86 8.53 13.87
CA THR A 419 3.90 9.58 13.78
C THR A 419 5.30 9.05 13.51
N SER A 420 5.55 7.74 13.66
CA SER A 420 6.82 7.11 13.28
C SER A 420 6.95 6.87 11.76
N VAL A 421 5.83 6.93 11.03
CA VAL A 421 5.77 6.75 9.57
C VAL A 421 5.53 8.10 8.89
N ILE A 422 4.57 8.91 9.35
CA ILE A 422 4.39 10.29 8.90
C ILE A 422 4.35 11.22 10.11
N ALA A 423 5.39 12.01 10.28
CA ALA A 423 5.50 12.99 11.35
C ALA A 423 4.65 14.24 11.08
N LEU A 424 4.39 15.04 12.13
CA LEU A 424 3.51 16.22 12.03
C LEU A 424 4.14 17.42 11.29
N ASN A 425 5.43 17.32 10.95
CA ASN A 425 6.10 18.24 10.02
C ASN A 425 6.00 17.77 8.56
N GLY A 426 5.33 16.65 8.28
CA GLY A 426 5.19 16.07 6.95
C GLY A 426 6.28 15.08 6.55
N SER A 427 7.32 14.90 7.38
CA SER A 427 8.40 13.96 7.08
C SER A 427 7.92 12.51 7.06
N VAL A 428 8.29 11.78 6.02
CA VAL A 428 7.87 10.39 5.78
C VAL A 428 9.05 9.44 6.00
N ALA A 429 8.85 8.46 6.87
CA ALA A 429 9.77 7.35 7.08
C ALA A 429 9.20 6.07 6.45
N ARG A 430 9.92 5.50 5.48
CA ARG A 430 9.51 4.30 4.76
C ARG A 430 10.10 3.04 5.41
N ASP A 431 9.28 2.02 5.59
CA ASP A 431 9.71 0.69 6.04
C ASP A 431 10.32 -0.06 4.84
N ILE A 432 11.33 -0.90 5.05
CA ILE A 432 11.96 -1.68 3.96
C ILE A 432 11.20 -2.98 3.62
N ASN A 433 10.35 -3.47 4.54
CA ASN A 433 9.72 -4.78 4.42
C ASN A 433 8.29 -4.72 3.88
N GLU A 434 7.53 -3.69 4.25
CA GLU A 434 6.10 -3.61 3.93
C GLU A 434 5.59 -2.17 3.76
N ASP A 435 4.53 -2.03 2.97
CA ASP A 435 3.78 -0.78 2.87
C ASP A 435 3.07 -0.50 4.21
N LYS A 436 2.94 0.78 4.58
CA LYS A 436 2.27 1.21 5.81
C LYS A 436 1.08 2.10 5.49
N GLN A 437 -0.06 1.84 6.11
CA GLN A 437 -1.21 2.75 6.06
C GLN A 437 -1.17 3.76 7.21
N VAL A 438 -1.45 5.02 6.89
CA VAL A 438 -1.48 6.12 7.85
C VAL A 438 -2.70 7.00 7.58
N SER A 439 -3.48 7.27 8.63
CA SER A 439 -4.58 8.22 8.60
C SER A 439 -4.11 9.55 9.18
N LEU A 440 -4.09 10.59 8.36
CA LEU A 440 -3.81 11.96 8.77
C LEU A 440 -5.13 12.70 8.96
N THR A 441 -5.31 13.37 10.10
CA THR A 441 -6.52 14.16 10.38
C THR A 441 -6.16 15.62 10.58
N ALA A 442 -6.66 16.46 9.68
CA ALA A 442 -6.63 17.91 9.77
C ALA A 442 -7.82 18.41 10.59
N THR A 443 -7.57 19.29 11.55
CA THR A 443 -8.57 20.04 12.29
C THR A 443 -8.48 21.50 11.87
N LEU A 444 -9.52 21.98 11.18
CA LEU A 444 -9.66 23.35 10.73
C LEU A 444 -10.43 24.14 11.79
N THR A 445 -9.90 25.28 12.21
CA THR A 445 -10.49 26.08 13.29
C THR A 445 -10.51 27.56 12.95
N ARG A 446 -11.66 28.20 13.20
CA ARG A 446 -11.84 29.65 13.17
C ARG A 446 -12.69 30.06 14.38
N ASN A 447 -12.13 30.86 15.27
CA ASN A 447 -12.75 31.19 16.56
C ASN A 447 -13.20 29.91 17.31
N SER A 448 -14.50 29.76 17.59
CA SER A 448 -15.09 28.57 18.21
C SER A 448 -15.54 27.49 17.23
N ALA A 449 -15.64 27.80 15.93
CA ALA A 449 -16.04 26.84 14.92
C ALA A 449 -14.86 25.92 14.56
N SER A 450 -15.10 24.62 14.47
CA SER A 450 -14.10 23.65 14.05
C SER A 450 -14.70 22.50 13.25
N ALA A 451 -13.92 21.96 12.32
CA ALA A 451 -14.27 20.76 11.56
C ALA A 451 -13.02 19.94 11.27
N THR A 452 -13.19 18.63 11.07
CA THR A 452 -12.10 17.73 10.72
C THR A 452 -12.21 17.18 9.31
N LYS A 453 -11.06 16.89 8.70
CA LYS A 453 -10.92 16.18 7.42
C LYS A 453 -9.79 15.16 7.54
N SER A 454 -10.06 13.92 7.14
CA SER A 454 -9.10 12.83 7.22
C SER A 454 -8.64 12.38 5.83
N PHE A 455 -7.36 12.05 5.73
CA PHE A 455 -6.69 11.55 4.54
C PHE A 455 -6.08 10.19 4.86
N GLU A 456 -6.49 9.16 4.13
CA GLU A 456 -5.91 7.82 4.24
C GLU A 456 -4.78 7.71 3.23
N LEU A 457 -3.55 7.60 3.72
CA LEU A 457 -2.34 7.52 2.92
C LEU A 457 -1.72 6.12 3.01
N THR A 458 -1.13 5.64 1.92
CA THR A 458 -0.29 4.44 1.93
C THR A 458 1.15 4.83 1.60
N VAL A 459 2.02 4.72 2.61
CA VAL A 459 3.45 4.88 2.48
C VAL A 459 4.03 3.58 1.92
N LYS A 460 4.58 3.64 0.72
CA LYS A 460 5.16 2.47 0.07
C LYS A 460 6.46 2.07 0.76
N LYS A 461 6.71 0.77 0.84
CA LYS A 461 8.00 0.25 1.32
C LYS A 461 9.14 0.86 0.51
N GLN A 462 10.27 1.10 1.14
CA GLN A 462 11.45 1.65 0.48
C GLN A 462 12.01 0.66 -0.55
N VAL A 463 12.31 1.15 -1.75
CA VAL A 463 12.99 0.37 -2.79
C VAL A 463 14.51 0.52 -2.66
N ALA A 464 15.26 -0.49 -3.10
CA ALA A 464 16.71 -0.36 -3.20
C ALA A 464 17.08 0.65 -4.29
N PRO A 465 18.24 1.33 -4.19
CA PRO A 465 18.75 2.17 -5.27
C PRO A 465 18.83 1.39 -6.60
N ALA A 466 18.48 2.04 -7.70
CA ALA A 466 18.45 1.41 -9.01
C ALA A 466 19.83 0.88 -9.41
N THR A 467 19.86 -0.28 -10.07
CA THR A 467 21.09 -0.80 -10.67
C THR A 467 21.32 -0.10 -12.00
N ILE A 468 22.50 0.48 -12.18
CA ILE A 468 22.89 1.19 -13.41
C ILE A 468 23.81 0.28 -14.20
N VAL A 469 23.44 -0.05 -15.42
CA VAL A 469 24.25 -0.87 -16.34
C VAL A 469 24.67 -0.01 -17.52
N ALA A 470 25.98 0.18 -17.69
CA ALA A 470 26.55 1.02 -18.75
C ALA A 470 25.92 2.43 -18.82
N GLY A 471 25.64 3.03 -17.67
CA GLY A 471 25.04 4.37 -17.55
C GLY A 471 23.52 4.44 -17.66
N THR A 472 22.85 3.31 -17.91
CA THR A 472 21.40 3.26 -18.12
C THR A 472 20.68 2.54 -16.98
N VAL A 473 19.53 3.06 -16.59
CA VAL A 473 18.52 2.38 -15.79
C VAL A 473 17.33 2.05 -16.68
N GLU A 474 17.02 0.78 -16.83
CA GLU A 474 15.79 0.33 -17.50
C GLU A 474 14.70 0.09 -16.44
N VAL A 475 13.54 0.71 -16.64
CA VAL A 475 12.42 0.62 -15.69
C VAL A 475 11.72 -0.73 -15.82
N ASN A 476 11.59 -1.44 -14.70
CA ASN A 476 10.80 -2.66 -14.62
C ASN A 476 9.29 -2.32 -14.59
N PRO A 477 8.43 -2.99 -15.39
CA PRO A 477 6.97 -2.80 -15.36
C PRO A 477 6.30 -2.94 -13.99
N ASP A 478 6.91 -3.69 -13.07
CA ASP A 478 6.40 -3.89 -11.71
C ASP A 478 6.86 -2.79 -10.72
N VAL A 479 7.58 -1.77 -11.20
CA VAL A 479 8.21 -0.75 -10.36
C VAL A 479 7.78 0.66 -10.80
N ASP A 480 7.08 1.35 -9.90
CA ASP A 480 6.59 2.72 -10.11
C ASP A 480 7.60 3.82 -9.67
N GLU A 481 8.74 3.42 -9.11
CA GLU A 481 9.76 4.31 -8.54
C GLU A 481 11.18 3.89 -8.91
N VAL A 482 11.96 4.81 -9.47
CA VAL A 482 13.40 4.68 -9.68
C VAL A 482 14.13 5.51 -8.62
N LEU A 483 14.73 4.85 -7.63
CA LEU A 483 15.51 5.54 -6.59
C LEU A 483 16.97 5.73 -7.03
N ILE A 484 17.40 6.99 -7.08
CA ILE A 484 18.80 7.36 -7.29
C ILE A 484 19.30 8.10 -6.04
N ASP A 485 20.48 7.70 -5.57
CA ASP A 485 21.10 8.28 -4.39
C ASP A 485 22.59 8.51 -4.60
N ASN A 486 23.27 9.01 -3.56
CA ASN A 486 24.71 9.29 -3.61
C ASN A 486 25.57 8.05 -3.94
N SER A 487 24.99 6.85 -3.88
CA SER A 487 25.67 5.59 -4.08
C SER A 487 25.74 5.17 -5.56
N ASN A 488 24.88 5.72 -6.43
CA ASN A 488 24.78 5.42 -7.86
C ASN A 488 24.62 6.66 -8.78
N ALA A 489 24.33 7.86 -8.25
CA ALA A 489 24.05 9.05 -9.05
C ALA A 489 25.14 9.45 -10.05
N ALA A 490 26.40 9.17 -9.75
CA ALA A 490 27.54 9.51 -10.61
C ALA A 490 27.59 8.70 -11.90
N ASP A 491 26.98 7.51 -11.92
CA ASP A 491 26.97 6.62 -13.09
C ASP A 491 25.74 6.88 -13.99
N LEU A 492 24.73 7.59 -13.49
CA LEU A 492 23.47 7.79 -14.20
C LEU A 492 23.63 8.70 -15.42
N GLN A 493 23.23 8.20 -16.59
CA GLN A 493 23.18 8.94 -17.85
C GLN A 493 21.83 8.81 -18.54
N GLU A 494 21.14 7.67 -18.38
CA GLU A 494 19.81 7.45 -18.96
C GLU A 494 18.87 6.72 -17.99
N VAL A 495 17.60 7.12 -17.99
CA VAL A 495 16.49 6.35 -17.42
C VAL A 495 15.50 6.06 -18.55
N SER A 496 15.40 4.79 -18.93
CA SER A 496 14.53 4.34 -20.02
C SER A 496 13.30 3.62 -19.48
N VAL A 497 12.12 4.11 -19.88
CA VAL A 497 10.86 3.43 -19.61
C VAL A 497 10.43 2.64 -20.85
N PRO A 498 10.50 1.30 -20.83
CA PRO A 498 10.24 0.48 -22.00
C PRO A 498 8.74 0.39 -22.32
N ALA A 499 8.42 0.00 -23.56
CA ALA A 499 7.05 -0.15 -24.05
C ALA A 499 6.21 -1.23 -23.33
N SER A 500 6.84 -2.05 -22.47
CA SER A 500 6.16 -2.98 -21.58
C SER A 500 5.46 -2.30 -20.40
N VAL A 501 5.83 -1.06 -20.08
CA VAL A 501 5.11 -0.21 -19.12
C VAL A 501 4.02 0.54 -19.88
N SER A 502 2.80 0.60 -19.36
CA SER A 502 1.72 1.34 -20.02
C SER A 502 2.12 2.79 -20.26
N GLU A 503 1.77 3.35 -21.42
CA GLU A 503 2.19 4.70 -21.82
C GLU A 503 1.63 5.80 -20.91
N ASP A 504 0.48 5.54 -20.29
CA ASP A 504 -0.21 6.40 -19.32
C ASP A 504 0.19 6.15 -17.87
N GLN A 505 0.98 5.11 -17.59
CA GLN A 505 1.46 4.80 -16.24
C GLN A 505 2.61 5.73 -15.87
N PRO A 506 2.43 6.60 -14.85
CA PRO A 506 3.50 7.46 -14.38
C PRO A 506 4.56 6.64 -13.65
N VAL A 507 5.82 6.93 -13.94
CA VAL A 507 6.97 6.37 -13.23
C VAL A 507 7.72 7.53 -12.60
N THR A 508 8.06 7.43 -11.32
CA THR A 508 8.73 8.52 -10.60
C THR A 508 10.22 8.24 -10.47
N LEU A 509 11.05 9.16 -10.96
CA LEU A 509 12.45 9.26 -10.61
C LEU A 509 12.58 9.98 -9.26
N ASN A 510 13.03 9.26 -8.24
CA ASN A 510 13.23 9.79 -6.89
C ASN A 510 14.70 10.19 -6.70
N LEU A 511 14.94 11.50 -6.68
CA LEU A 511 16.24 12.13 -6.44
C LEU A 511 16.31 12.82 -5.07
N ASN A 512 15.36 12.56 -4.17
CA ASN A 512 15.21 13.30 -2.90
C ASN A 512 16.52 13.36 -2.08
N SER A 513 17.27 12.26 -2.07
CA SER A 513 18.54 12.15 -1.32
C SER A 513 19.68 13.02 -1.86
N LEU A 514 19.52 13.57 -3.08
CA LEU A 514 20.49 14.42 -3.76
C LEU A 514 20.13 15.91 -3.69
N VAL A 515 18.90 16.24 -3.29
CA VAL A 515 18.42 17.63 -3.21
C VAL A 515 19.00 18.32 -1.99
N ASP A 516 19.56 19.51 -2.18
CA ASP A 516 19.88 20.41 -1.07
C ASP A 516 18.57 20.91 -0.44
N GLN A 517 18.28 20.41 0.76
CA GLN A 517 17.03 20.69 1.45
C GLN A 517 16.85 22.16 1.87
N SER A 518 17.93 22.96 1.87
CA SER A 518 17.88 24.39 2.21
C SER A 518 17.56 25.27 1.00
N THR A 519 18.10 24.93 -0.17
CA THR A 519 17.92 25.71 -1.41
C THR A 519 16.84 25.12 -2.33
N LYS A 520 16.47 23.85 -2.12
CA LYS A 520 15.62 23.03 -3.01
C LYS A 520 16.19 22.95 -4.43
N GLU A 521 17.51 22.85 -4.51
CA GLU A 521 18.27 22.72 -5.75
C GLU A 521 19.02 21.38 -5.83
N LEU A 522 19.14 20.86 -7.04
CA LEU A 522 19.95 19.70 -7.41
C LEU A 522 20.78 20.07 -8.64
N THR A 523 22.05 19.67 -8.71
CA THR A 523 22.88 19.84 -9.91
C THR A 523 23.13 18.48 -10.56
N THR A 524 22.85 18.34 -11.86
CA THR A 524 23.12 17.11 -12.61
C THR A 524 24.63 16.87 -12.75
N GLN A 525 25.07 15.62 -12.58
CA GLN A 525 26.48 15.23 -12.70
C GLN A 525 26.84 14.89 -14.16
N ASN A 526 25.96 14.18 -14.84
CA ASN A 526 26.08 13.84 -16.25
C ASN A 526 24.95 14.50 -17.05
N THR A 527 25.04 14.41 -18.38
CA THR A 527 23.85 14.58 -19.21
C THR A 527 22.89 13.45 -18.88
N LEU A 528 21.66 13.79 -18.51
CA LEU A 528 20.63 12.85 -18.12
C LEU A 528 19.56 12.80 -19.20
N THR A 529 19.39 11.62 -19.81
CA THR A 529 18.33 11.34 -20.77
C THR A 529 17.20 10.60 -20.06
N LEU A 530 15.98 11.10 -20.17
CA LEU A 530 14.76 10.41 -19.73
C LEU A 530 14.01 9.97 -20.99
N SER A 531 13.87 8.67 -21.19
CA SER A 531 13.23 8.12 -22.39
C SER A 531 11.94 7.37 -22.04
N ARG A 532 10.94 7.50 -22.92
CA ARG A 532 9.69 6.75 -22.88
C ARG A 532 9.49 6.08 -24.23
N GLU A 533 9.59 4.77 -24.23
CA GLU A 533 9.30 3.95 -25.39
C GLU A 533 7.82 3.57 -25.42
N THR A 534 7.26 3.61 -26.61
CA THR A 534 5.97 3.02 -26.96
C THR A 534 6.20 1.92 -27.98
N SER A 535 5.14 1.24 -28.43
CA SER A 535 5.25 0.19 -29.44
C SER A 535 5.87 0.65 -30.78
N SER A 536 5.92 1.96 -31.05
CA SER A 536 6.38 2.51 -32.32
C SER A 536 7.23 3.78 -32.25
N LEU A 537 7.24 4.49 -31.12
CA LEU A 537 7.89 5.79 -30.96
C LEU A 537 8.69 5.85 -29.66
N SER A 538 9.76 6.65 -29.63
CA SER A 538 10.54 6.97 -28.44
C SER A 538 10.53 8.48 -28.18
N TYR A 539 10.02 8.87 -27.04
CA TYR A 539 10.01 10.26 -26.56
C TYR A 539 11.18 10.47 -25.62
N THR A 540 11.97 11.52 -25.80
CA THR A 540 13.18 11.76 -25.00
C THR A 540 13.23 13.15 -24.42
N VAL A 541 13.76 13.27 -23.21
CA VAL A 541 14.11 14.52 -22.55
C VAL A 541 15.58 14.47 -22.17
N GLU A 542 16.39 15.36 -22.74
CA GLU A 542 17.82 15.48 -22.43
C GLU A 542 18.05 16.69 -21.52
N ILE A 543 18.60 16.44 -20.33
CA ILE A 543 19.02 17.45 -19.35
C ILE A 543 20.55 17.53 -19.37
N PRO A 544 21.16 18.64 -19.82
CA PRO A 544 22.62 18.74 -19.91
C PRO A 544 23.34 18.54 -18.56
N THR A 545 24.60 18.11 -18.59
CA THR A 545 25.46 18.07 -17.40
C THR A 545 25.60 19.46 -16.72
N GLY A 546 25.70 19.47 -15.40
CA GLY A 546 25.84 20.67 -14.60
C GLY A 546 24.63 21.59 -14.64
N THR A 547 23.45 21.08 -14.99
CA THR A 547 22.19 21.81 -14.95
C THR A 547 21.68 21.82 -13.52
N LYS A 548 21.31 22.99 -13.02
CA LYS A 548 20.63 23.17 -11.75
C LYS A 548 19.13 23.01 -11.96
N ILE A 549 18.58 21.99 -11.33
CA ILE A 549 17.15 21.75 -11.22
C ILE A 549 16.69 22.39 -9.91
N LYS A 550 15.71 23.28 -9.98
CA LYS A 550 15.14 23.96 -8.83
C LYS A 550 13.63 23.77 -8.80
N GLY A 551 13.13 23.31 -7.66
CA GLY A 551 11.70 23.26 -7.38
C GLY A 551 11.23 24.38 -6.47
N GLU A 552 9.92 24.47 -6.28
CA GLU A 552 9.31 25.30 -5.25
C GLU A 552 9.77 24.88 -3.83
N PRO A 553 9.55 25.71 -2.79
CA PRO A 553 10.03 25.44 -1.41
C PRO A 553 9.65 24.07 -0.85
N ASP A 554 8.60 23.44 -1.36
CA ASP A 554 8.14 22.14 -0.90
C ASP A 554 8.66 20.97 -1.75
N TRP A 555 9.38 21.23 -2.84
CA TRP A 555 9.92 20.17 -3.69
C TRP A 555 10.84 19.22 -2.91
N ASN A 556 10.67 17.94 -3.20
CA ASN A 556 11.26 16.81 -2.50
C ASN A 556 12.05 15.91 -3.47
N GLY A 557 12.52 16.45 -4.59
CA GLY A 557 13.38 15.72 -5.53
C GLY A 557 12.67 14.67 -6.38
N LEU A 558 11.34 14.64 -6.40
CA LEU A 558 10.60 13.77 -7.30
C LEU A 558 10.48 14.40 -8.69
N ILE A 559 10.74 13.59 -9.72
CA ILE A 559 10.55 13.91 -11.13
C ILE A 559 9.79 12.75 -11.78
N THR A 560 8.57 13.01 -12.22
CA THR A 560 7.79 12.11 -13.08
C THR A 560 8.48 12.02 -14.43
N LEU A 561 8.81 10.78 -14.82
CA LEU A 561 9.36 10.48 -16.14
C LEU A 561 8.32 10.77 -17.23
N PRO A 562 8.74 10.96 -18.50
CA PRO A 562 7.81 11.27 -19.58
C PRO A 562 6.65 10.26 -19.62
N THR A 563 5.43 10.76 -19.52
CA THR A 563 4.19 9.98 -19.43
C THR A 563 3.17 10.52 -20.42
N ILE A 564 2.62 9.65 -21.26
CA ILE A 564 1.66 10.03 -22.30
C ILE A 564 0.27 10.14 -21.67
N LYS A 565 -0.44 11.24 -21.95
CA LYS A 565 -1.81 11.43 -21.48
C LYS A 565 -2.77 11.34 -22.66
N ALA A 566 -3.98 10.83 -22.39
CA ALA A 566 -5.03 10.76 -23.39
C ALA A 566 -5.54 12.15 -23.79
N GLU A 567 -5.64 13.08 -22.84
CA GLU A 567 -6.17 14.43 -23.03
C GLU A 567 -5.37 15.46 -22.22
N PRO A 568 -5.28 16.72 -22.67
CA PRO A 568 -4.61 17.79 -21.93
C PRO A 568 -5.40 18.21 -20.69
N SER A 569 -4.69 18.70 -19.67
CA SER A 569 -5.30 19.19 -18.42
C SER A 569 -5.93 20.58 -18.54
N ALA A 570 -5.80 21.23 -19.70
CA ALA A 570 -6.45 22.50 -20.03
C ALA A 570 -6.99 22.52 -21.46
N THR A 571 -7.87 23.48 -21.75
CA THR A 571 -8.35 23.69 -23.12
C THR A 571 -7.23 24.25 -24.01
N VAL A 572 -6.95 23.55 -25.11
CA VAL A 572 -5.88 23.89 -26.07
C VAL A 572 -6.47 24.65 -27.26
N SER A 573 -5.69 25.56 -27.86
CA SER A 573 -6.07 26.39 -29.01
C SER A 573 -6.05 25.64 -30.36
N GLY A 574 -6.38 24.35 -30.36
CA GLY A 574 -6.39 23.50 -31.54
C GLY A 574 -6.72 22.05 -31.17
N THR A 575 -6.43 21.12 -32.07
CA THR A 575 -6.63 19.68 -31.83
C THR A 575 -5.34 19.06 -31.30
N PRO A 576 -5.29 18.60 -30.03
CA PRO A 576 -4.12 17.92 -29.47
C PRO A 576 -3.78 16.66 -30.28
N THR A 577 -2.49 16.38 -30.42
CA THR A 577 -2.00 15.18 -31.13
C THR A 577 -1.09 14.31 -30.28
N VAL A 578 -0.27 14.92 -29.42
CA VAL A 578 0.50 14.23 -28.38
C VAL A 578 0.45 15.10 -27.14
N VAL A 579 0.11 14.51 -26.00
CA VAL A 579 0.17 15.14 -24.68
C VAL A 579 1.17 14.36 -23.85
N ILE A 580 2.19 15.04 -23.35
CA ILE A 580 3.25 14.42 -22.55
C ILE A 580 3.46 15.21 -21.26
N GLU A 581 3.40 14.52 -20.14
CA GLU A 581 3.72 15.07 -18.83
C GLU A 581 5.12 14.64 -18.43
N VAL A 582 5.95 15.60 -18.02
CA VAL A 582 7.28 15.36 -17.45
C VAL A 582 7.48 16.33 -16.28
N GLY A 583 8.23 15.93 -15.25
CA GLY A 583 8.47 16.77 -14.07
C GLY A 583 7.49 16.52 -12.93
N SER A 584 6.78 17.52 -12.45
CA SER A 584 5.85 17.32 -11.32
C SER A 584 4.46 17.83 -11.67
N SER A 585 3.45 17.09 -11.22
CA SER A 585 2.04 17.48 -11.36
C SER A 585 1.59 18.52 -10.33
N THR A 586 2.41 18.79 -9.30
CA THR A 586 2.02 19.67 -8.18
C THR A 586 2.95 20.84 -7.95
N VAL A 587 4.21 20.77 -8.39
CA VAL A 587 5.17 21.86 -8.26
C VAL A 587 5.81 22.18 -9.60
N LYS A 588 6.13 23.44 -9.82
CA LYS A 588 6.91 23.83 -11.00
C LYS A 588 8.39 23.47 -10.77
N LEU A 589 8.99 22.82 -11.76
CA LEU A 589 10.44 22.59 -11.82
C LEU A 589 11.06 23.51 -12.85
N THR A 590 12.17 24.15 -12.50
CA THR A 590 12.89 25.10 -13.36
C THR A 590 14.35 24.70 -13.52
N PHE A 591 14.95 25.10 -14.63
CA PHE A 591 16.31 24.75 -15.02
C PHE A 591 17.10 26.01 -15.38
N ASP A 592 18.36 26.09 -14.94
CA ASP A 592 19.25 27.19 -15.33
C ASP A 592 19.75 27.05 -16.78
N LYS A 593 19.91 25.81 -17.25
CA LYS A 593 20.22 25.44 -18.63
C LYS A 593 18.99 24.87 -19.34
N ALA A 594 18.95 25.05 -20.67
CA ALA A 594 17.86 24.53 -21.47
C ALA A 594 17.90 23.00 -21.57
N THR A 595 16.73 22.38 -21.44
CA THR A 595 16.52 20.94 -21.64
C THR A 595 15.86 20.71 -23.00
N LYS A 596 16.11 19.55 -23.61
CA LYS A 596 15.63 19.21 -24.95
C LYS A 596 14.58 18.11 -24.89
N LEU A 597 13.34 18.42 -25.20
CA LEU A 597 12.26 17.45 -25.36
C LEU A 597 12.07 17.13 -26.86
N THR A 598 12.10 15.84 -27.21
CA THR A 598 11.92 15.36 -28.59
C THR A 598 10.58 14.65 -28.73
N LEU A 599 9.73 15.14 -29.64
CA LEU A 599 8.45 14.54 -29.99
C LEU A 599 8.50 13.97 -31.43
N PRO A 600 8.65 12.65 -31.59
CA PRO A 600 8.86 12.05 -32.90
C PRO A 600 7.63 12.19 -33.81
N GLY A 601 7.89 12.46 -35.09
CA GLY A 601 6.84 12.59 -36.12
C GLY A 601 5.92 13.81 -35.97
N GLN A 602 6.23 14.75 -35.07
CA GLN A 602 5.42 15.95 -34.84
C GLN A 602 5.92 17.20 -35.57
N ALA A 603 6.93 17.10 -36.45
CA ALA A 603 7.42 18.26 -37.21
C ALA A 603 6.29 18.95 -38.01
N GLY A 604 6.32 20.28 -38.03
CA GLY A 604 5.33 21.12 -38.72
C GLY A 604 4.02 21.37 -37.95
N LYS A 605 3.85 20.78 -36.76
CA LYS A 605 2.75 21.12 -35.84
C LYS A 605 3.15 22.26 -34.89
N ASN A 606 2.17 22.78 -34.14
CA ASN A 606 2.45 23.72 -33.05
C ASN A 606 2.63 23.00 -31.73
N ALA A 607 3.27 23.65 -30.77
CA ALA A 607 3.46 23.17 -29.41
C ALA A 607 3.00 24.20 -28.38
N GLY A 608 2.60 23.73 -27.21
CA GLY A 608 2.31 24.54 -26.05
C GLY A 608 2.56 23.76 -24.77
N TYR A 609 2.46 24.43 -23.63
CA TYR A 609 2.52 23.80 -22.32
C TYR A 609 1.33 24.21 -21.45
N VAL A 610 1.02 23.40 -20.44
CA VAL A 610 -0.03 23.68 -19.46
C VAL A 610 0.60 23.79 -18.07
N LEU A 611 0.36 24.92 -17.41
CA LEU A 611 0.78 25.15 -16.03
C LEU A 611 -0.40 25.72 -15.24
N ASN A 612 -0.71 25.10 -14.09
CA ASN A 612 -1.83 25.51 -13.22
C ASN A 612 -3.18 25.60 -13.97
N GLY A 613 -3.42 24.69 -14.92
CA GLY A 613 -4.64 24.65 -15.74
C GLY A 613 -4.72 25.73 -16.82
N VAL A 614 -3.63 26.46 -17.08
CA VAL A 614 -3.55 27.50 -18.12
C VAL A 614 -2.64 27.02 -19.24
N PHE A 615 -3.15 27.05 -20.47
CA PHE A 615 -2.39 26.71 -21.68
C PHE A 615 -1.64 27.92 -22.24
N THR A 616 -0.37 27.73 -22.58
CA THR A 616 0.51 28.73 -23.21
C THR A 616 1.13 28.14 -24.47
N ALA A 617 1.00 28.84 -25.61
CA ALA A 617 1.63 28.43 -26.86
C ALA A 617 3.15 28.71 -26.85
N ILE A 618 3.93 27.79 -27.41
CA ILE A 618 5.38 27.93 -27.57
C ILE A 618 5.67 28.50 -28.96
N ASN A 619 6.57 29.47 -29.03
CA ASN A 619 6.97 30.10 -30.30
C ASN A 619 8.15 29.36 -30.94
N ALA A 620 8.37 29.60 -32.24
CA ALA A 620 9.56 29.12 -32.93
C ALA A 620 10.83 29.73 -32.33
N CYS A 621 11.91 28.94 -32.24
CA CYS A 621 13.21 29.42 -31.79
C CYS A 621 13.75 30.52 -32.71
N ILE A 622 14.32 31.58 -32.13
CA ILE A 622 15.08 32.59 -32.88
C ILE A 622 16.52 32.12 -33.14
N ASP A 623 17.23 32.76 -34.09
CA ASP A 623 18.58 32.35 -34.51
C ASP A 623 19.57 32.19 -33.34
N SER A 624 19.52 33.06 -32.33
CA SER A 624 20.39 32.97 -31.15
C SER A 624 20.07 31.76 -30.27
N GLU A 625 18.80 31.36 -30.17
CA GLU A 625 18.34 30.20 -29.39
C GLU A 625 18.65 28.90 -30.13
N ILE A 626 18.61 28.90 -31.47
CA ILE A 626 19.06 27.77 -32.29
C ILE A 626 20.57 27.55 -32.12
N ALA A 627 21.35 28.64 -32.05
CA ALA A 627 22.79 28.57 -31.87
C ALA A 627 23.19 28.14 -30.45
N ASP A 628 22.51 28.67 -29.42
CA ASP A 628 22.68 28.27 -28.02
C ASP A 628 21.35 28.42 -27.27
N PRO A 629 20.64 27.29 -26.99
CA PRO A 629 19.37 27.30 -26.27
C PRO A 629 19.45 27.88 -24.86
N ASN A 630 20.64 27.99 -24.26
CA ASN A 630 20.78 28.60 -22.93
C ASN A 630 20.55 30.11 -22.94
N THR A 631 20.56 30.76 -24.11
CA THR A 631 20.26 32.19 -24.28
C THR A 631 18.80 32.54 -24.02
N MET A 632 17.90 31.55 -24.00
CA MET A 632 16.50 31.74 -23.63
C MET A 632 16.35 32.39 -22.24
N PRO A 633 15.31 33.22 -22.02
CA PRO A 633 15.02 33.79 -20.72
C PRO A 633 14.76 32.71 -19.67
N ALA A 634 14.75 33.09 -18.38
CA ALA A 634 14.35 32.19 -17.32
C ALA A 634 12.95 31.64 -17.60
N GLU A 635 12.78 30.32 -17.47
CA GLU A 635 11.53 29.62 -17.82
C GLU A 635 11.10 29.77 -19.28
N GLY A 636 12.00 30.18 -20.18
CA GLY A 636 11.74 30.31 -21.60
C GLY A 636 11.62 28.95 -22.30
N ASP A 637 10.86 28.97 -23.40
CA ASP A 637 10.62 27.83 -24.27
C ASP A 637 10.71 28.26 -25.73
N CYS A 638 11.21 27.36 -26.59
CA CYS A 638 11.11 27.54 -28.02
C CYS A 638 11.00 26.21 -28.75
N LEU A 639 10.37 26.21 -29.93
CA LEU A 639 10.21 25.03 -30.77
C LEU A 639 11.04 25.12 -32.05
N THR A 640 11.59 23.99 -32.48
CA THR A 640 12.26 23.80 -33.76
C THR A 640 11.97 22.38 -34.27
N SER A 641 12.59 21.97 -35.37
CA SER A 641 12.43 20.62 -35.92
C SER A 641 13.77 20.05 -36.36
N SER A 642 13.92 18.74 -36.21
CA SER A 642 15.08 17.97 -36.67
C SER A 642 14.58 16.76 -37.46
N GLY A 643 14.65 16.82 -38.79
CA GLY A 643 14.05 15.80 -39.64
C GLY A 643 12.52 15.78 -39.51
N SER A 644 11.95 14.62 -39.18
CA SER A 644 10.50 14.44 -38.95
C SER A 644 10.05 14.83 -37.53
N ASP A 645 10.99 15.18 -36.65
CA ASP A 645 10.73 15.28 -35.23
C ASP A 645 10.64 16.73 -34.80
N MET A 646 9.74 17.01 -33.86
CA MET A 646 9.65 18.30 -33.19
C MET A 646 10.60 18.30 -32.00
N ILE A 647 11.36 19.39 -31.85
CA ILE A 647 12.22 19.63 -30.71
C ILE A 647 11.68 20.83 -29.95
N ILE A 648 11.44 20.65 -28.65
CA ILE A 648 11.09 21.72 -27.73
C ILE A 648 12.29 21.93 -26.80
N TRP A 649 12.89 23.11 -26.87
CA TRP A 649 13.83 23.56 -25.86
C TRP A 649 13.06 24.26 -24.74
N THR A 650 13.30 23.87 -23.49
CA THR A 650 12.57 24.43 -22.33
C THR A 650 13.45 24.54 -21.09
N LYS A 651 13.18 25.57 -20.28
CA LYS A 651 13.75 25.75 -18.93
C LYS A 651 12.78 25.43 -17.80
N HIS A 652 11.69 24.71 -18.07
CA HIS A 652 10.80 24.17 -17.04
C HIS A 652 10.20 22.82 -17.45
N PHE A 653 9.69 22.08 -16.47
CA PHE A 653 8.94 20.85 -16.73
C PHE A 653 7.49 21.01 -16.28
N THR A 654 6.58 20.62 -17.16
CA THR A 654 5.12 20.70 -17.05
C THR A 654 4.48 19.66 -17.99
N GLU A 655 3.20 19.81 -18.28
CA GLU A 655 2.54 19.11 -19.38
C GLU A 655 2.78 19.86 -20.69
N PHE A 656 3.29 19.17 -21.71
CA PHE A 656 3.51 19.69 -23.06
C PHE A 656 2.53 19.05 -24.04
N VAL A 657 2.04 19.86 -24.98
CA VAL A 657 1.05 19.45 -25.98
C VAL A 657 1.54 19.83 -27.37
N SER A 658 1.65 18.85 -28.26
CA SER A 658 1.67 19.12 -29.71
C SER A 658 0.24 19.15 -30.23
N TYR A 659 -0.05 20.09 -31.13
CA TYR A 659 -1.41 20.27 -31.66
C TYR A 659 -1.42 20.81 -33.08
N THR A 660 -2.51 20.52 -33.78
CA THR A 660 -2.82 21.16 -35.06
C THR A 660 -3.69 22.39 -34.79
N PRO A 661 -3.27 23.62 -35.16
CA PRO A 661 -4.08 24.81 -34.94
C PRO A 661 -5.39 24.70 -35.72
N THR A 662 -6.49 25.17 -35.14
CA THR A 662 -7.74 25.34 -35.86
C THR A 662 -7.53 26.37 -36.97
N SER A 663 -7.60 25.94 -38.22
CA SER A 663 -7.46 26.85 -39.36
C SER A 663 -8.47 27.99 -39.23
N SER A 664 -7.98 29.22 -39.01
CA SER A 664 -8.79 30.38 -39.30
C SER A 664 -9.03 30.36 -40.81
N GLY A 665 -10.30 30.23 -41.22
CA GLY A 665 -10.71 30.37 -42.61
C GLY A 665 -10.49 31.82 -43.06
N GLY A 666 -9.23 32.21 -43.24
CA GLY A 666 -8.83 33.42 -43.94
C GLY A 666 -8.93 33.12 -45.43
N SER A 667 -10.03 33.55 -46.04
CA SER A 667 -10.16 33.64 -47.49
C SER A 667 -8.97 34.45 -48.03
N SER A 668 -8.01 33.74 -48.64
CA SER A 668 -7.03 34.32 -49.54
C SER A 668 -7.77 34.72 -50.81
N GLY A 669 -8.42 35.88 -50.76
CA GLY A 669 -8.90 36.56 -51.95
C GLY A 669 -7.69 37.06 -52.73
N THR A 670 -7.37 36.38 -53.82
CA THR A 670 -6.54 36.93 -54.90
C THR A 670 -7.17 38.24 -55.36
N VAL A 671 -6.58 39.36 -54.97
CA VAL A 671 -6.87 40.67 -55.58
C VAL A 671 -5.98 40.79 -56.80
N SER A 672 -6.62 40.69 -57.96
CA SER A 672 -6.09 41.15 -59.24
C SER A 672 -5.82 42.64 -59.19
N ASP A 673 -4.61 43.02 -59.62
CA ASP A 673 -4.23 44.39 -59.92
C ASP A 673 -5.24 45.03 -60.86
N ASP A 674 -5.87 46.13 -60.44
CA ASP A 674 -6.16 47.22 -61.35
C ASP A 674 -6.15 48.59 -60.65
N ASN A 675 -5.55 49.50 -61.39
CA ASN A 675 -5.10 50.84 -61.10
C ASN A 675 -6.27 51.81 -60.77
N THR A 676 -6.06 52.72 -59.79
CA THR A 676 -6.18 54.20 -59.90
C THR A 676 -6.65 54.91 -58.62
N GLY A 677 -5.88 55.94 -58.21
CA GLY A 677 -6.45 57.24 -57.82
C GLY A 677 -6.77 57.54 -56.34
N GLY A 678 -5.75 58.03 -55.62
CA GLY A 678 -5.78 59.33 -54.90
C GLY A 678 -6.68 59.54 -53.67
N GLY A 679 -6.05 59.97 -52.57
CA GLY A 679 -6.68 60.85 -51.57
C GLY A 679 -6.59 60.37 -50.12
N ALA A 680 -5.61 60.91 -49.38
CA ALA A 680 -5.66 61.02 -47.91
C ALA A 680 -6.33 62.36 -47.52
N PRO A 681 -6.61 62.71 -46.24
CA PRO A 681 -6.52 61.90 -45.01
C PRO A 681 -7.70 62.12 -44.00
N SER A 682 -7.64 61.35 -42.91
CA SER A 682 -7.91 61.74 -41.51
C SER A 682 -9.28 61.52 -40.82
N PRO A 683 -9.24 61.29 -39.49
CA PRO A 683 -10.23 60.53 -38.72
C PRO A 683 -11.04 61.40 -37.75
N ILE A 684 -12.11 60.87 -37.15
CA ILE A 684 -12.80 61.36 -35.93
C ILE A 684 -13.78 60.25 -35.51
N THR A 685 -13.49 59.50 -34.44
CA THR A 685 -14.03 59.66 -33.07
C THR A 685 -15.55 59.82 -32.99
N GLY A 686 -16.23 58.87 -32.34
CA GLY A 686 -17.67 58.97 -32.10
C GLY A 686 -18.22 57.81 -31.30
N THR A 687 -17.94 57.84 -29.99
CA THR A 687 -18.62 57.13 -28.92
C THR A 687 -20.15 57.18 -29.00
N GLY A 688 -20.83 56.13 -28.50
CA GLY A 688 -21.98 56.36 -27.63
C GLY A 688 -23.25 55.55 -27.89
N LEU A 689 -23.52 54.66 -26.92
CA LEU A 689 -24.81 54.46 -26.23
C LEU A 689 -25.95 53.67 -26.89
N VAL A 690 -26.14 52.47 -26.29
CA VAL A 690 -27.35 51.97 -25.60
C VAL A 690 -28.73 52.35 -26.18
N GLY A 691 -29.47 51.33 -26.61
CA GLY A 691 -30.92 51.39 -26.79
C GLY A 691 -31.55 50.01 -26.62
N ALA A 692 -32.11 49.75 -25.44
CA ALA A 692 -32.97 48.61 -25.18
C ALA A 692 -34.42 48.92 -25.58
N ARG A 693 -35.08 47.98 -26.26
CA ARG A 693 -36.44 47.43 -25.98
C ARG A 693 -37.10 46.85 -27.23
N GLY A 694 -37.49 45.58 -27.12
CA GLY A 694 -38.91 45.23 -27.15
C GLY A 694 -39.53 44.70 -28.46
N SER A 695 -39.89 43.42 -28.39
CA SER A 695 -41.17 42.85 -28.85
C SER A 695 -41.35 42.46 -30.32
N GLY A 696 -41.91 41.26 -30.52
CA GLY A 696 -42.98 41.04 -31.49
C GLY A 696 -42.65 40.05 -32.60
N GLY A 697 -43.17 38.83 -32.48
CA GLY A 697 -42.94 37.74 -33.41
C GLY A 697 -43.61 37.86 -34.78
N GLY A 698 -43.30 36.89 -35.64
CA GLY A 698 -44.20 36.46 -36.70
C GLY A 698 -43.54 35.95 -37.99
N GLY A 699 -43.47 34.62 -38.14
CA GLY A 699 -44.05 33.96 -39.34
C GLY A 699 -43.13 33.31 -40.38
N GLY A 700 -43.12 31.97 -40.37
CA GLY A 700 -43.18 31.08 -41.56
C GLY A 700 -41.84 30.71 -42.24
N ALA A 701 -41.60 29.49 -42.73
CA ALA A 701 -42.48 28.34 -42.96
C ALA A 701 -41.66 27.05 -43.30
N ARG A 702 -42.18 25.89 -42.83
CA ARG A 702 -42.37 24.56 -43.50
C ARG A 702 -41.12 23.84 -44.08
N THR A 703 -40.89 22.55 -43.80
CA THR A 703 -41.71 21.33 -44.03
C THR A 703 -41.41 20.26 -42.95
N GLY A 704 -42.33 19.54 -42.27
CA GLY A 704 -43.34 18.53 -42.71
C GLY A 704 -42.69 17.12 -42.75
N ALA A 705 -43.20 15.98 -42.25
CA ALA A 705 -44.34 15.49 -41.44
C ALA A 705 -43.99 13.99 -41.13
N ALA A 706 -44.06 13.43 -39.91
CA ALA A 706 -45.18 12.93 -39.08
C ALA A 706 -45.68 11.48 -39.34
N VAL A 707 -46.02 10.80 -38.22
CA VAL A 707 -46.92 9.62 -38.00
C VAL A 707 -46.25 8.23 -38.22
N ARG A 708 -46.36 7.18 -37.38
CA ARG A 708 -47.48 6.62 -36.58
C ARG A 708 -46.96 5.63 -35.50
N ALA A 709 -47.75 5.43 -34.44
CA ALA A 709 -47.68 4.28 -33.52
C ALA A 709 -48.73 3.24 -33.92
N GLU A 710 -48.39 1.94 -33.90
CA GLU A 710 -49.35 0.82 -33.85
C GLU A 710 -48.83 -0.31 -32.95
N THR A 711 -49.77 -0.82 -32.14
CA THR A 711 -49.80 -2.04 -31.33
C THR A 711 -50.29 -3.23 -32.15
N GLU A 712 -49.68 -4.42 -32.00
CA GLU A 712 -50.28 -5.76 -32.15
C GLU A 712 -49.50 -6.70 -31.19
N SER A 713 -50.08 -7.25 -30.11
CA SER A 713 -50.98 -8.40 -30.00
C SER A 713 -50.48 -9.67 -30.71
N ASN A 714 -50.08 -10.68 -29.94
CA ASN A 714 -50.37 -12.09 -30.23
C ASN A 714 -50.47 -12.88 -28.93
N GLN A 715 -51.71 -13.25 -28.59
CA GLN A 715 -52.01 -14.41 -27.75
C GLN A 715 -51.91 -15.68 -28.61
N ALA A 716 -51.44 -16.76 -28.00
CA ALA A 716 -51.89 -18.10 -28.33
C ALA A 716 -51.99 -18.89 -27.02
N GLU A 717 -53.23 -19.12 -26.58
CA GLU A 717 -53.63 -20.16 -25.64
C GLU A 717 -53.50 -21.54 -26.31
N THR A 718 -53.04 -22.52 -25.53
CA THR A 718 -53.53 -23.91 -25.41
C THR A 718 -52.86 -24.43 -24.13
N GLY A 719 -53.49 -25.02 -23.12
CA GLY A 719 -54.82 -25.59 -22.94
C GLY A 719 -54.66 -26.78 -21.97
N ALA A 720 -55.59 -26.88 -21.01
CA ALA A 720 -55.94 -28.04 -20.19
C ALA A 720 -54.93 -28.55 -19.13
N GLU A 721 -55.33 -29.15 -18.01
CA GLU A 721 -56.49 -29.10 -17.09
C GLU A 721 -56.16 -30.16 -16.00
N GLU A 722 -56.71 -29.99 -14.80
CA GLU A 722 -56.88 -31.00 -13.73
C GLU A 722 -55.62 -31.56 -13.02
N GLY A 723 -55.61 -31.76 -11.69
CA GLY A 723 -56.73 -31.86 -10.77
C GLY A 723 -56.35 -31.72 -9.30
N GLU A 724 -57.41 -31.48 -8.53
CA GLU A 724 -57.50 -31.39 -7.08
C GLU A 724 -57.03 -32.65 -6.35
N GLY A 725 -56.70 -32.50 -5.06
CA GLY A 725 -56.36 -33.63 -4.19
C GLY A 725 -56.10 -33.24 -2.74
N ILE A 726 -57.16 -32.78 -2.08
CA ILE A 726 -57.33 -32.42 -0.67
C ILE A 726 -57.18 -33.63 0.28
N GLY A 727 -56.74 -33.40 1.52
CA GLY A 727 -56.79 -34.36 2.64
C GLY A 727 -55.87 -33.98 3.82
N ASP A 728 -56.21 -32.95 4.60
CA ASP A 728 -56.92 -33.01 5.91
C ASP A 728 -55.97 -33.27 7.11
N VAL A 729 -55.51 -32.22 7.79
CA VAL A 729 -55.92 -31.72 9.14
C VAL A 729 -55.63 -32.69 10.29
N THR A 730 -54.69 -32.29 11.16
CA THR A 730 -54.89 -32.19 12.63
C THR A 730 -53.90 -31.19 13.24
N GLY A 731 -54.40 -30.22 14.02
CA GLY A 731 -53.61 -29.31 14.88
C GLY A 731 -52.90 -30.03 16.04
N ALA A 732 -52.12 -29.40 16.92
CA ALA A 732 -52.12 -28.02 17.36
C ALA A 732 -50.78 -27.63 18.04
N VAL A 733 -50.48 -26.33 17.99
CA VAL A 733 -49.88 -25.42 19.01
C VAL A 733 -49.05 -26.02 20.16
N THR A 734 -47.78 -25.61 20.27
CA THR A 734 -47.13 -24.96 21.45
C THR A 734 -45.67 -24.61 21.11
N GLY A 735 -45.13 -23.55 21.72
CA GLY A 735 -43.97 -22.82 21.21
C GLY A 735 -42.59 -23.11 21.80
N THR A 736 -41.65 -22.23 21.41
CA THR A 736 -40.28 -21.99 21.91
C THR A 736 -39.28 -23.15 21.65
N THR A 737 -38.15 -22.95 20.97
CA THR A 737 -36.93 -22.34 21.54
C THR A 737 -35.79 -22.22 20.50
N SER A 738 -34.90 -21.28 20.82
CA SER A 738 -33.61 -20.89 20.23
C SER A 738 -32.77 -21.94 19.49
N LYS A 739 -32.22 -21.54 18.34
CA LYS A 739 -31.12 -22.20 17.62
C LYS A 739 -29.82 -22.14 18.43
N SER A 740 -29.61 -23.12 19.30
CA SER A 740 -28.32 -23.38 19.96
C SER A 740 -28.06 -24.88 20.02
N SER A 741 -27.77 -25.54 18.89
CA SER A 741 -27.26 -26.93 18.86
C SER A 741 -26.72 -27.35 17.50
N ILE A 742 -25.67 -26.67 17.01
CA ILE A 742 -24.79 -27.22 15.94
C ILE A 742 -23.30 -27.12 16.32
N ILE A 743 -22.93 -26.47 17.43
CA ILE A 743 -21.51 -26.31 17.84
C ILE A 743 -21.02 -27.44 18.77
N LEU A 744 -21.88 -28.34 19.26
CA LEU A 744 -21.47 -29.32 20.29
C LEU A 744 -20.94 -30.67 19.79
N THR A 745 -21.02 -31.01 18.49
CA THR A 745 -20.58 -32.34 18.01
C THR A 745 -19.08 -32.44 17.73
N SER A 746 -18.39 -31.33 17.46
CA SER A 746 -16.94 -31.34 17.18
C SER A 746 -16.07 -31.36 18.44
N VAL A 747 -16.60 -30.89 19.58
CA VAL A 747 -15.88 -30.85 20.88
C VAL A 747 -15.84 -32.24 21.54
N VAL A 748 -16.86 -33.06 21.32
CA VAL A 748 -16.95 -34.42 21.92
C VAL A 748 -16.01 -35.42 21.22
N VAL A 749 -15.76 -35.25 19.92
CA VAL A 749 -14.82 -36.13 19.17
C VAL A 749 -13.36 -35.82 19.52
N GLY A 750 -13.02 -34.55 19.74
CA GLY A 750 -11.66 -34.14 20.18
C GLY A 750 -11.30 -34.65 21.58
N LEU A 751 -12.25 -34.65 22.52
CA LEU A 751 -12.04 -35.17 23.87
C LEU A 751 -11.92 -36.72 23.91
N ALA A 752 -12.57 -37.43 22.98
CA ALA A 752 -12.48 -38.89 22.91
C ALA A 752 -11.11 -39.39 22.42
N ILE A 753 -10.44 -38.66 21.51
CA ILE A 753 -9.13 -39.04 20.96
C ILE A 753 -8.01 -38.83 21.99
N VAL A 754 -8.08 -37.76 22.79
CA VAL A 754 -7.13 -37.50 23.89
C VAL A 754 -7.31 -38.54 25.01
N GLY A 755 -8.56 -38.95 25.30
CA GLY A 755 -8.84 -40.03 26.26
C GLY A 755 -8.32 -41.40 25.84
N LEU A 756 -8.38 -41.73 24.54
CA LEU A 756 -7.91 -43.02 24.01
C LEU A 756 -6.37 -43.11 24.00
N ALA A 757 -5.69 -42.01 23.65
CA ALA A 757 -4.22 -41.92 23.74
C ALA A 757 -3.72 -42.05 25.19
N PHE A 758 -4.47 -41.49 26.15
CA PHE A 758 -4.16 -41.57 27.58
C PHE A 758 -4.36 -42.99 28.15
N GLN A 759 -5.38 -43.74 27.70
CA GLN A 759 -5.57 -45.15 28.10
C GLN A 759 -4.50 -46.09 27.54
N ILE A 760 -4.01 -45.84 26.32
CA ILE A 760 -2.95 -46.65 25.69
C ILE A 760 -1.59 -46.39 26.38
N PHE A 761 -1.31 -45.13 26.74
CA PHE A 761 -0.08 -44.77 27.46
C PHE A 761 -0.07 -45.31 28.91
N SER A 762 -1.22 -45.25 29.60
CA SER A 762 -1.39 -45.78 30.96
C SER A 762 -1.27 -47.31 31.04
N ARG A 763 -1.69 -48.04 29.98
CA ARG A 763 -1.51 -49.50 29.90
C ARG A 763 -0.06 -49.93 29.67
N LYS A 764 0.74 -49.14 28.95
CA LYS A 764 2.19 -49.44 28.74
C LYS A 764 3.04 -49.22 30.00
N LEU A 765 2.65 -48.31 30.91
CA LEU A 765 3.35 -48.07 32.17
C LEU A 765 3.05 -49.12 33.26
N ARG A 766 1.88 -49.79 33.22
CA ARG A 766 1.58 -50.91 34.13
C ARG A 766 2.34 -52.21 33.80
N PHE A 767 2.80 -52.40 32.56
CA PHE A 767 3.54 -53.61 32.16
C PHE A 767 5.03 -53.59 32.53
N LYS A 768 5.59 -52.45 32.97
CA LYS A 768 7.01 -52.36 33.38
C LYS A 768 7.26 -52.50 34.89
N LYS A 769 6.21 -52.71 35.71
CA LYS A 769 6.34 -52.82 37.17
C LYS A 769 6.13 -54.22 37.74
N ASN A 770 5.72 -55.20 36.93
CA ASN A 770 5.57 -56.61 37.32
C ASN A 770 6.38 -57.52 36.39
N GLY A 771 7.64 -57.74 36.72
CA GLY A 771 8.55 -58.66 36.03
C GLY A 771 9.80 -58.83 36.88
N ILE A 772 9.68 -59.71 37.88
CA ILE A 772 10.71 -60.10 38.84
C ILE A 772 11.65 -61.10 38.13
N PHE A 773 12.91 -60.73 37.93
CA PHE A 773 14.16 -61.43 38.29
C PHE A 773 15.37 -60.74 37.64
#